data_AF-A0A8H6XGK8-F1
#
_entry.id   AF-A0A8H6XGK8-F1
#
_cell.length_a   1.000
_cell.length_b   1.000
_cell.length_c   1.000
_cell.angle_alpha   90.00
_cell.angle_beta   90.00
_cell.angle_gamma   90.00
#
_symmetry.space_group_name_H-M   'P 1'
#
loop_
_entity.id
_entity.type
_entity.pdbx_description
1 polymer ?
#
loop_
_entity_poly.entity_id
_entity_poly.type
_entity_poly.pdbx_seq_one_letter_code
_entity_poly.pdbx_strand_id
1 'polypeptide(L)'
;MRNPYGIGLETFQRFYTDQLCSAPVGVRPFPLLIRQSTLEEDQIELADDRISATGSVFTDGCSSISVALCREVWKALRASQRIPRSPSAYQFRCGGAKGVLVKNPNLPGKTLVFRPSQTKFEAADIRTLDIAATSSKPILAYLNRPLIALLEYHGTLPEAFMALQKLAIEEGQSINDSLLQASKIFSQHGLGASFRLPSLFNNLYYQLKFEIGDWSKPHLFQHFCLKTALAYATTHILREIKHRAHIIIPGSYTLIGVSDEWDCLEDGEVYATVVDERAGLNLPITGRILITRKPPDTPRRCPVRYSCSQAAVGASAERGRFFLQVRFSISFFCILHLEMVEAREALASKLGGGDLDGDIYNIILNENLFPPKDFTAVPGEYVALPPKETALPCRLSDVADFVIDFIKSDLVGYISILHLRIGDLDPEGPGCAGCLKLAEYASHAVDFCKKGVPVNFKDLPKPSNQRKPDYLSGEGVNPTSLMGDAYYPSLKILGKLYRSVPDEDYHPDPSELEQQRTDGRKIQTALASAGLHVLGLPSLDTPPDEDLLEEMRNILDEYSDQLMVIAKTHTTSKRANAYLSEAELVSGTIQERYSDHRKRREAVSAMNLQTGELAKAIRHEFQSPDYREMQDVTAEEEDQDGDESDDWEDMAQDEERRRDKFERAWAAWLVAEEALDDDPSSYEIHKLESGPLMARRVKVAVVGSGLAGLSAAYLLASSHRDNDVEYEVHLFEKTATLGMDSSSVSIGNEDQQWRIDVPMRSFQGGYYPRLIALYTQLGVAFRQKDFSYSFSLFSHSEKTQHLRTTMIYNGASGRDGVGMPAWLQDLHLYQKGSRVVTRAFALGLFILSTIQLFRHNELIFEEWAAETVPRNFIWRILRFDTTWRSFTQDVLIPLFSAVCTAPKEIVNAHPVEDFLDYVWLTFGTHHYVVTKGVRDAVSRLTFNVKHIHLSSRIVGIHADPNDPRVASIECATKTGTATHHGFHHIVFATQANRVGPLLSSYAASLPPESQARHAVMAQINCLDEFHYIRTIVINHTDDSSDLIPPDQRDRRDLNLVTAASSTPDASSPWSPHRVSPAYTMTTQILVPPPALKDELAAPVFQTTNPFVTVHDDRILSVATLERAVLTMHAKDALRGLCRETRRAWWQSSAEAEYRLGDLQGAGRRESDARPGIWLCGSYAHVGIPLLEGCVVSARNVYLGICESEGIRPASASHF
;
A
#
# COMPACT_ATOMS: atom_id res chain seq x y z
N MET A 1 -0.99 42.58 -14.99
CA MET A 1 -2.34 42.27 -15.51
C MET A 1 -2.79 40.96 -14.87
N ARG A 2 -4.03 40.87 -14.38
CA ARG A 2 -4.59 39.68 -13.73
C ARG A 2 -4.98 38.66 -14.81
N ASN A 3 -4.27 37.55 -14.92
CA ASN A 3 -4.64 36.42 -15.79
C ASN A 3 -5.62 35.50 -15.02
N PRO A 4 -6.69 34.97 -15.64
CA PRO A 4 -7.63 34.06 -14.99
C PRO A 4 -6.93 32.74 -14.57
N TYR A 5 -7.30 32.23 -13.38
CA TYR A 5 -6.67 31.05 -12.78
C TYR A 5 -7.26 29.76 -13.36
N GLY A 6 -6.46 29.02 -14.12
CA GLY A 6 -6.80 27.65 -14.55
C GLY A 6 -6.76 26.65 -13.38
N ILE A 7 -7.68 25.68 -13.36
CA ILE A 7 -7.63 24.53 -12.45
C ILE A 7 -6.90 23.38 -13.17
N GLY A 8 -5.68 23.05 -12.73
CA GLY A 8 -4.91 21.91 -13.22
C GLY A 8 -3.82 21.46 -12.22
N LEU A 9 -3.06 20.43 -12.57
CA LEU A 9 -1.97 19.88 -11.75
C LEU A 9 -0.90 20.95 -11.40
N GLU A 10 -0.73 21.95 -12.28
CA GLU A 10 0.19 23.08 -12.11
C GLU A 10 -0.28 24.03 -11.00
N THR A 11 -1.59 24.20 -10.81
CA THR A 11 -2.19 24.96 -9.70
C THR A 11 -1.95 24.26 -8.36
N PHE A 12 -2.01 22.92 -8.34
CA PHE A 12 -1.66 22.11 -7.18
C PHE A 12 -0.17 22.22 -6.84
N GLN A 13 0.71 22.14 -7.85
CA GLN A 13 2.15 22.30 -7.67
C GLN A 13 2.49 23.69 -7.13
N ARG A 14 1.92 24.77 -7.67
CA ARG A 14 2.12 26.13 -7.17
C ARG A 14 1.66 26.29 -5.71
N PHE A 15 0.49 25.76 -5.35
CA PHE A 15 -0.01 25.77 -3.96
C PHE A 15 0.93 25.04 -2.99
N TYR A 16 1.51 23.92 -3.42
CA TYR A 16 2.43 23.13 -2.61
C TYR A 16 3.80 23.82 -2.47
N THR A 17 4.31 24.40 -3.56
CA THR A 17 5.55 25.18 -3.59
C THR A 17 5.45 26.45 -2.72
N ASP A 18 4.35 27.20 -2.83
CA ASP A 18 4.10 28.41 -2.01
C ASP A 18 3.99 28.09 -0.50
N GLN A 19 3.50 26.89 -0.13
CA GLN A 19 3.48 26.45 1.28
C GLN A 19 4.84 25.94 1.78
N LEU A 20 5.64 25.29 0.93
CA LEU A 20 6.97 24.78 1.29
C LEU A 20 7.99 25.90 1.53
N CYS A 21 7.85 27.07 0.90
CA CYS A 21 8.65 28.26 1.21
C CYS A 21 8.51 28.74 2.67
N SER A 22 7.62 28.16 3.48
CA SER A 22 7.37 28.52 4.88
C SER A 22 7.70 27.44 5.92
N ALA A 23 8.25 26.27 5.53
CA ALA A 23 8.54 25.17 6.46
C ALA A 23 9.90 24.49 6.19
N PRO A 24 10.76 24.28 7.21
CA PRO A 24 11.99 23.52 7.05
C PRO A 24 11.74 22.05 7.38
N VAL A 25 11.32 21.19 6.42
CA VAL A 25 11.47 19.71 6.45
C VAL A 25 11.06 19.10 5.07
N GLY A 26 12.03 18.54 4.34
CA GLY A 26 12.10 17.09 4.01
C GLY A 26 11.02 16.31 3.26
N VAL A 27 9.95 16.86 2.66
CA VAL A 27 8.93 16.05 1.95
C VAL A 27 8.94 16.30 0.43
N ARG A 28 9.44 15.33 -0.37
CA ARG A 28 9.53 15.41 -1.85
C ARG A 28 8.27 14.88 -2.55
N PRO A 29 7.64 15.64 -3.47
CA PRO A 29 6.51 15.14 -4.26
C PRO A 29 6.95 14.67 -5.67
N PHE A 30 7.30 13.38 -5.82
CA PHE A 30 7.50 12.63 -7.11
C PHE A 30 8.59 13.13 -8.09
N PRO A 31 9.13 12.27 -9.00
CA PRO A 31 9.87 11.01 -8.79
C PRO A 31 11.15 11.24 -7.96
N LEU A 32 12.01 10.23 -7.78
CA LEU A 32 13.37 10.37 -7.22
C LEU A 32 14.21 11.37 -8.05
N LEU A 33 14.03 12.67 -7.82
CA LEU A 33 14.86 13.73 -8.36
C LEU A 33 16.11 13.83 -7.48
N ILE A 34 17.29 13.82 -8.10
CA ILE A 34 18.56 13.99 -7.39
C ILE A 34 18.94 15.47 -7.52
N ARG A 35 19.00 16.18 -6.40
CA ARG A 35 19.45 17.59 -6.34
C ARG A 35 20.91 17.66 -6.77
N GLN A 36 21.23 18.50 -7.77
CA GLN A 36 22.60 18.56 -8.33
C GLN A 36 23.29 19.89 -8.11
N SER A 37 22.61 21.02 -8.32
CA SER A 37 23.23 22.34 -8.19
C SER A 37 22.19 23.44 -7.90
N THR A 38 22.60 24.48 -7.19
CA THR A 38 21.80 25.71 -7.01
C THR A 38 22.43 26.80 -7.87
N LEU A 39 21.63 27.46 -8.72
CA LEU A 39 22.11 28.45 -9.68
C LEU A 39 22.00 29.87 -9.11
N GLU A 40 22.97 30.70 -9.47
CA GLU A 40 22.90 32.14 -9.24
C GLU A 40 22.03 32.84 -10.29
N GLU A 41 21.58 34.06 -10.00
CA GLU A 41 20.66 34.79 -10.88
C GLU A 41 21.35 35.21 -12.20
N ASP A 42 22.65 35.52 -12.15
CA ASP A 42 23.48 35.85 -13.31
C ASP A 42 23.83 34.63 -14.19
N GLN A 43 23.55 33.41 -13.70
CA GLN A 43 23.73 32.15 -14.43
C GLN A 43 22.49 31.76 -15.25
N ILE A 44 21.37 32.48 -15.13
CA ILE A 44 20.13 32.20 -15.84
C ILE A 44 19.87 33.27 -16.89
N GLU A 45 19.87 32.86 -18.16
CA GLU A 45 19.50 33.71 -19.30
C GLU A 45 18.10 33.38 -19.82
N LEU A 46 17.37 34.38 -20.29
CA LEU A 46 16.04 34.21 -20.89
C LEU A 46 16.14 34.37 -22.41
N ALA A 47 15.53 33.46 -23.15
CA ALA A 47 15.43 33.49 -24.61
C ALA A 47 13.99 33.27 -25.08
N ASP A 48 13.60 33.90 -26.18
CA ASP A 48 12.27 33.71 -26.78
C ASP A 48 12.14 32.34 -27.44
N ASP A 49 10.92 31.78 -27.48
CA ASP A 49 10.62 30.57 -28.24
C ASP A 49 10.75 30.80 -29.75
N ARG A 50 11.27 29.81 -30.49
CA ARG A 50 11.31 29.84 -31.96
C ARG A 50 9.95 29.41 -32.51
N ILE A 51 9.36 30.22 -33.38
CA ILE A 51 8.00 30.02 -33.89
C ILE A 51 8.02 29.96 -35.42
N SER A 52 7.25 29.04 -36.00
CA SER A 52 7.06 28.90 -37.45
C SER A 52 6.24 30.03 -38.06
N ALA A 53 6.28 30.15 -39.39
CA ALA A 53 5.43 31.07 -40.14
C ALA A 53 3.91 30.79 -39.98
N THR A 54 3.51 29.62 -39.49
CA THR A 54 2.11 29.23 -39.21
C THR A 54 1.73 29.37 -37.74
N GLY A 55 2.67 29.75 -36.87
CA GLY A 55 2.45 29.92 -35.43
C GLY A 55 2.77 28.70 -34.56
N SER A 56 3.37 27.64 -35.11
CA SER A 56 3.81 26.44 -34.37
C SER A 56 5.13 26.70 -33.64
N VAL A 57 5.25 26.33 -32.36
CA VAL A 57 6.47 26.52 -31.55
C VAL A 57 7.44 25.34 -31.77
N PHE A 58 8.67 25.62 -32.22
CA PHE A 58 9.70 24.60 -32.51
C PHE A 58 10.58 24.24 -31.30
N THR A 59 10.58 25.09 -30.28
CA THR A 59 11.41 24.91 -29.08
C THR A 59 10.58 24.61 -27.84
N ASP A 60 9.35 24.10 -28.03
CA ASP A 60 8.38 23.91 -26.94
C ASP A 60 8.92 22.91 -25.91
N GLY A 61 9.39 23.44 -24.77
CA GLY A 61 9.96 22.63 -23.69
C GLY A 61 11.46 22.37 -23.78
N CYS A 62 12.19 22.87 -24.78
CA CYS A 62 13.63 22.63 -24.96
C CYS A 62 14.47 23.92 -24.97
N SER A 63 15.62 23.88 -24.29
CA SER A 63 16.56 25.01 -24.23
C SER A 63 18.00 24.55 -24.04
N SER A 64 18.94 25.51 -23.92
CA SER A 64 20.38 25.24 -23.88
C SER A 64 20.98 25.28 -22.47
N ILE A 65 22.00 24.45 -22.24
CA ILE A 65 22.87 24.46 -21.05
C ILE A 65 24.34 24.54 -21.45
N SER A 66 25.11 25.39 -20.78
CA SER A 66 26.55 25.58 -21.05
C SER A 66 27.36 24.32 -20.78
N VAL A 67 28.54 24.23 -21.41
CA VAL A 67 29.46 23.09 -21.21
C VAL A 67 30.02 23.05 -19.78
N ALA A 68 30.29 24.21 -19.17
CA ALA A 68 30.82 24.26 -17.82
C ALA A 68 29.77 23.77 -16.79
N LEU A 69 28.52 24.22 -16.92
CA LEU A 69 27.44 23.78 -16.04
C LEU A 69 27.10 22.29 -16.27
N CYS A 70 27.11 21.81 -17.51
CA CYS A 70 27.01 20.37 -17.81
C CYS A 70 28.04 19.52 -17.05
N ARG A 71 29.30 19.99 -16.96
CA ARG A 71 30.35 19.24 -16.28
C ARG A 71 30.12 19.19 -14.78
N GLU A 72 29.62 20.27 -14.19
CA GLU A 72 29.28 20.35 -12.76
C GLU A 72 28.12 19.41 -12.43
N VAL A 73 27.03 19.49 -13.20
CA VAL A 73 25.89 18.56 -13.08
C VAL A 73 26.36 17.11 -13.26
N TRP A 74 27.25 16.85 -14.22
CA TRP A 74 27.79 15.50 -14.43
C TRP A 74 28.69 15.02 -13.28
N LYS A 75 29.51 15.89 -12.68
CA LYS A 75 30.32 15.53 -11.50
C LYS A 75 29.42 15.14 -10.33
N ALA A 76 28.40 15.94 -10.05
CA ALA A 76 27.42 15.64 -9.01
C ALA A 76 26.64 14.34 -9.30
N LEU A 77 26.26 14.12 -10.57
CA LEU A 77 25.60 12.87 -10.98
C LEU A 77 26.53 11.66 -10.89
N ARG A 78 27.84 11.83 -11.09
CA ARG A 78 28.83 10.75 -10.99
C ARG A 78 29.00 10.22 -9.57
N ALA A 79 28.84 11.08 -8.57
CA ALA A 79 28.90 10.69 -7.16
C ALA A 79 27.77 9.72 -6.79
N SER A 80 26.59 9.90 -7.39
CA SER A 80 25.38 9.10 -7.12
C SER A 80 25.09 8.00 -8.15
N GLN A 81 25.59 8.13 -9.39
CA GLN A 81 25.34 7.21 -10.49
C GLN A 81 26.62 6.95 -11.29
N ARG A 82 26.85 5.70 -11.75
CA ARG A 82 27.95 5.38 -12.65
C ARG A 82 27.68 5.87 -14.08
N ILE A 83 27.84 7.18 -14.31
CA ILE A 83 27.75 7.82 -15.62
C ILE A 83 29.17 8.07 -16.15
N PRO A 84 29.68 7.22 -17.06
CA PRO A 84 31.08 7.28 -17.48
C PRO A 84 31.40 8.53 -18.31
N ARG A 85 30.41 9.17 -18.93
CA ARG A 85 30.61 10.32 -19.83
C ARG A 85 29.55 11.39 -19.60
N SER A 86 29.93 12.67 -19.74
CA SER A 86 28.99 13.80 -19.66
C SER A 86 27.85 13.61 -20.67
N PRO A 87 26.58 13.55 -20.21
CA PRO A 87 25.42 13.56 -21.11
C PRO A 87 25.38 14.81 -21.98
N SER A 88 24.67 14.71 -23.10
CA SER A 88 24.47 15.82 -24.03
C SER A 88 23.10 16.46 -23.87
N ALA A 89 22.13 15.73 -23.32
CA ALA A 89 20.84 16.28 -22.95
C ALA A 89 20.40 15.80 -21.56
N TYR A 90 19.67 16.67 -20.86
CA TYR A 90 19.14 16.43 -19.53
C TYR A 90 17.66 16.77 -19.49
N GLN A 91 16.84 15.87 -18.97
CA GLN A 91 15.48 16.22 -18.57
C GLN A 91 15.53 16.80 -17.16
N PHE A 92 15.00 18.01 -16.97
CA PHE A 92 15.22 18.78 -15.76
C PHE A 92 13.92 19.35 -15.15
N ARG A 93 14.05 19.77 -13.89
CA ARG A 93 13.16 20.73 -13.22
C ARG A 93 13.99 21.79 -12.50
N CYS A 94 13.51 23.02 -12.51
CA CYS A 94 14.10 24.12 -11.76
C CYS A 94 13.00 25.10 -11.35
N GLY A 95 12.63 25.13 -10.06
CA GLY A 95 11.47 25.90 -9.59
C GLY A 95 10.18 25.53 -10.34
N GLY A 96 9.57 26.52 -11.00
CA GLY A 96 8.38 26.36 -11.85
C GLY A 96 8.68 25.99 -13.31
N ALA A 97 9.95 25.82 -13.69
CA ALA A 97 10.37 25.43 -15.02
C ALA A 97 10.59 23.91 -15.15
N LYS A 98 10.19 23.35 -16.30
CA LYS A 98 10.39 21.94 -16.67
C LYS A 98 10.69 21.84 -18.17
N GLY A 99 11.61 20.96 -18.53
CA GLY A 99 11.83 20.63 -19.93
C GLY A 99 13.05 19.74 -20.19
N VAL A 100 13.63 19.90 -21.37
CA VAL A 100 14.91 19.32 -21.77
C VAL A 100 15.96 20.41 -21.96
N LEU A 101 17.18 20.16 -21.49
CA LEU A 101 18.36 20.99 -21.72
C LEU A 101 19.31 20.29 -22.67
N VAL A 102 19.67 20.93 -23.77
CA VAL A 102 20.71 20.48 -24.70
C VAL A 102 22.02 21.21 -24.45
N LYS A 103 23.12 20.47 -24.45
CA LYS A 103 24.46 21.02 -24.25
C LYS A 103 24.83 21.95 -25.41
N ASN A 104 25.04 23.23 -25.12
CA ASN A 104 25.41 24.24 -26.09
C ASN A 104 26.84 24.77 -25.82
N PRO A 105 27.80 24.56 -26.74
CA PRO A 105 29.17 25.02 -26.58
C PRO A 105 29.37 26.52 -26.79
N ASN A 106 28.39 27.21 -27.37
CA ASN A 106 28.48 28.65 -27.64
C ASN A 106 28.12 29.51 -26.42
N LEU A 107 27.58 28.90 -25.35
CA LEU A 107 27.24 29.60 -24.12
C LEU A 107 28.49 29.83 -23.25
N PRO A 108 28.77 31.07 -22.80
CA PRO A 108 29.90 31.36 -21.93
C PRO A 108 29.67 30.82 -20.52
N GLY A 109 30.74 30.68 -19.73
CA GLY A 109 30.66 30.43 -18.29
C GLY A 109 29.76 29.25 -17.88
N LYS A 110 29.10 29.40 -16.72
CA LYS A 110 28.10 28.46 -16.18
C LYS A 110 26.69 29.01 -16.43
N THR A 111 26.27 29.06 -17.69
CA THR A 111 24.97 29.60 -18.07
C THR A 111 23.94 28.50 -18.33
N LEU A 112 22.70 28.76 -17.96
CA LEU A 112 21.48 28.03 -18.27
C LEU A 112 20.51 28.97 -19.00
N VAL A 113 19.90 28.51 -20.09
CA VAL A 113 18.89 29.30 -20.82
C VAL A 113 17.49 28.78 -20.54
N PHE A 114 16.55 29.66 -20.21
CA PHE A 114 15.13 29.36 -20.13
C PHE A 114 14.34 30.01 -21.25
N ARG A 115 13.31 29.29 -21.70
CA ARG A 115 12.29 29.80 -22.63
C ARG A 115 10.91 29.90 -21.97
N PRO A 116 10.01 30.79 -22.44
CA PRO A 116 8.64 30.89 -21.95
C PRO A 116 7.90 29.55 -21.92
N SER A 117 8.04 28.73 -22.97
CA SER A 117 7.43 27.39 -23.06
C SER A 117 7.80 26.43 -21.92
N GLN A 118 8.96 26.60 -21.30
CA GLN A 118 9.43 25.75 -20.20
C GLN A 118 8.88 26.18 -18.83
N THR A 119 8.44 27.44 -18.69
CA THR A 119 7.95 27.99 -17.42
C THR A 119 6.47 27.67 -17.25
N LYS A 120 6.13 26.77 -16.33
CA LYS A 120 4.73 26.35 -16.09
C LYS A 120 4.03 27.23 -15.05
N PHE A 121 4.78 27.77 -14.10
CA PHE A 121 4.33 28.79 -13.16
C PHE A 121 5.52 29.62 -12.66
N GLU A 122 5.25 30.82 -12.15
CA GLU A 122 6.27 31.70 -11.56
C GLU A 122 6.72 31.18 -10.19
N ALA A 123 8.02 30.98 -10.02
CA ALA A 123 8.65 30.58 -8.75
C ALA A 123 10.06 31.20 -8.64
N ALA A 124 10.11 32.52 -8.44
CA ALA A 124 11.35 33.31 -8.52
C ALA A 124 12.41 32.92 -7.47
N ASP A 125 11.99 32.39 -6.31
CA ASP A 125 12.89 32.12 -5.18
C ASP A 125 13.56 30.72 -5.24
N ILE A 126 13.19 29.87 -6.19
CA ILE A 126 13.70 28.48 -6.29
C ILE A 126 14.58 28.33 -7.54
N ARG A 127 15.89 28.28 -7.32
CA ARG A 127 16.93 28.19 -8.38
C ARG A 127 17.69 26.86 -8.37
N THR A 128 17.13 25.84 -7.73
CA THR A 128 17.74 24.51 -7.65
C THR A 128 17.45 23.69 -8.90
N LEU A 129 18.50 23.19 -9.55
CA LEU A 129 18.42 22.35 -10.73
C LEU A 129 18.36 20.86 -10.34
N ASP A 130 17.24 20.24 -10.66
CA ASP A 130 16.97 18.82 -10.42
C ASP A 130 16.94 18.05 -11.75
N ILE A 131 17.68 16.94 -11.83
CA ILE A 131 17.75 16.10 -13.04
C ILE A 131 16.87 14.88 -12.88
N ALA A 132 15.98 14.65 -13.86
CA ALA A 132 15.07 13.51 -13.90
C ALA A 132 15.59 12.36 -14.77
N ALA A 133 16.21 12.67 -15.91
CA ALA A 133 16.76 11.69 -16.86
C ALA A 133 17.91 12.30 -17.68
N THR A 134 18.72 11.46 -18.32
CA THR A 134 19.88 11.89 -19.11
C THR A 134 20.00 11.12 -20.42
N SER A 135 20.67 11.71 -21.42
CA SER A 135 21.01 11.05 -22.69
C SER A 135 22.22 10.11 -22.60
N SER A 136 22.61 9.66 -21.40
CA SER A 136 23.85 8.90 -21.19
C SER A 136 23.86 7.51 -21.82
N LYS A 137 22.69 6.86 -21.94
CA LYS A 137 22.55 5.52 -22.53
C LYS A 137 21.39 5.48 -23.53
N PRO A 138 21.57 4.86 -24.71
CA PRO A 138 20.47 4.65 -25.63
C PRO A 138 19.47 3.63 -25.06
N ILE A 139 18.19 3.89 -25.24
CA ILE A 139 17.12 2.94 -24.86
C ILE A 139 16.77 2.12 -26.10
N LEU A 140 16.53 0.81 -25.96
CA LEU A 140 16.15 -0.04 -27.09
C LEU A 140 14.70 0.26 -27.53
N ALA A 141 14.43 0.21 -28.84
CA ALA A 141 13.08 0.36 -29.36
C ALA A 141 12.33 -0.99 -29.37
N TYR A 142 11.06 -0.96 -28.99
CA TYR A 142 10.19 -2.13 -28.95
C TYR A 142 8.88 -1.87 -29.68
N LEU A 143 8.39 -2.89 -30.38
CA LEU A 143 7.00 -2.96 -30.78
C LEU A 143 6.09 -3.10 -29.54
N ASN A 144 4.85 -2.69 -29.74
CA ASN A 144 3.76 -2.86 -28.78
C ASN A 144 2.44 -3.00 -29.55
N ARG A 145 1.37 -3.43 -28.88
CA ARG A 145 0.08 -3.69 -29.55
C ARG A 145 -0.47 -2.48 -30.34
N PRO A 146 -0.54 -1.25 -29.79
CA PRO A 146 -0.94 -0.08 -30.56
C PRO A 146 -0.10 0.17 -31.81
N LEU A 147 1.23 0.13 -31.68
CA LEU A 147 2.14 0.37 -32.80
C LEU A 147 2.00 -0.69 -33.89
N ILE A 148 1.87 -1.96 -33.52
CA ILE A 148 1.67 -3.05 -34.49
C ILE A 148 0.34 -2.90 -35.23
N ALA A 149 -0.76 -2.63 -34.51
CA ALA A 149 -2.07 -2.43 -35.13
C ALA A 149 -2.08 -1.24 -36.11
N LEU A 150 -1.35 -0.17 -35.76
CA LEU A 150 -1.20 1.00 -36.62
C LEU A 150 -0.35 0.71 -37.86
N LEU A 151 0.80 0.05 -37.70
CA LEU A 151 1.67 -0.30 -38.82
C LEU A 151 1.01 -1.30 -39.77
N GLU A 152 0.28 -2.29 -39.24
CA GLU A 152 -0.57 -3.18 -40.05
C GLU A 152 -1.61 -2.39 -40.86
N TYR A 153 -2.28 -1.41 -40.24
CA TYR A 153 -3.21 -0.52 -40.92
C TYR A 153 -2.53 0.31 -42.02
N HIS A 154 -1.29 0.74 -41.80
CA HIS A 154 -0.49 1.46 -42.80
C HIS A 154 0.15 0.55 -43.87
N GLY A 155 -0.18 -0.73 -43.91
CA GLY A 155 0.25 -1.65 -44.97
C GLY A 155 1.61 -2.30 -44.75
N THR A 156 2.17 -2.25 -43.54
CA THR A 156 3.35 -3.04 -43.18
C THR A 156 3.01 -4.53 -43.25
N LEU A 157 3.88 -5.32 -43.89
CA LEU A 157 3.65 -6.73 -44.15
C LEU A 157 3.61 -7.56 -42.84
N PRO A 158 2.61 -8.45 -42.65
CA PRO A 158 2.52 -9.36 -41.49
C PRO A 158 3.80 -10.16 -41.21
N GLU A 159 4.51 -10.54 -42.26
CA GLU A 159 5.74 -11.33 -42.21
C GLU A 159 6.86 -10.61 -41.44
N ALA A 160 6.93 -9.28 -41.51
CA ALA A 160 7.92 -8.48 -40.79
C ALA A 160 7.75 -8.60 -39.27
N PHE A 161 6.51 -8.54 -38.78
CA PHE A 161 6.21 -8.70 -37.35
C PHE A 161 6.46 -10.13 -36.88
N MET A 162 6.06 -11.12 -37.69
CA MET A 162 6.27 -12.53 -37.36
C MET A 162 7.76 -12.89 -37.29
N ALA A 163 8.57 -12.36 -38.21
CA ALA A 163 10.02 -12.57 -38.20
C ALA A 163 10.67 -11.95 -36.94
N LEU A 164 10.30 -10.72 -36.58
CA LEU A 164 10.80 -10.07 -35.36
C LEU A 164 10.39 -10.80 -34.08
N GLN A 165 9.13 -11.24 -33.98
CA GLN A 165 8.69 -12.01 -32.82
C GLN A 165 9.40 -13.35 -32.72
N LYS A 166 9.59 -14.04 -33.84
CA LYS A 166 10.33 -15.31 -33.87
C LYS A 166 11.75 -15.12 -33.34
N LEU A 167 12.47 -14.10 -33.81
CA LEU A 167 13.80 -13.76 -33.31
C LEU A 167 13.80 -13.42 -31.81
N ALA A 168 12.80 -12.68 -31.33
CA ALA A 168 12.68 -12.34 -29.91
C ALA A 168 12.38 -13.57 -29.02
N ILE A 169 11.59 -14.54 -29.51
CA ILE A 169 11.33 -15.81 -28.82
C ILE A 169 12.61 -16.64 -28.77
N GLU A 170 13.31 -16.79 -29.90
CA GLU A 170 14.57 -17.52 -29.99
C GLU A 170 15.65 -16.90 -29.07
N GLU A 171 15.74 -15.56 -29.01
CA GLU A 171 16.64 -14.85 -28.09
C GLU A 171 16.23 -15.04 -26.62
N GLY A 172 14.94 -15.00 -26.28
CA GLY A 172 14.50 -15.25 -24.91
C GLY A 172 14.76 -16.69 -24.43
N GLN A 173 14.76 -17.65 -25.35
CA GLN A 173 15.01 -19.07 -25.08
C GLN A 173 16.51 -19.41 -25.03
N SER A 174 17.37 -18.65 -25.73
CA SER A 174 18.83 -18.82 -25.73
C SER A 174 19.52 -18.39 -24.42
N ILE A 175 18.75 -17.98 -23.41
CA ILE A 175 19.26 -17.61 -22.08
C ILE A 175 20.06 -18.74 -21.42
N ASN A 176 19.74 -19.99 -21.75
CA ASN A 176 20.39 -21.18 -21.21
C ASN A 176 21.61 -21.63 -22.02
N ASP A 177 21.93 -20.97 -23.14
CA ASP A 177 23.02 -21.38 -24.03
C ASP A 177 24.40 -21.05 -23.45
N SER A 178 24.54 -19.91 -22.77
CA SER A 178 25.77 -19.52 -22.05
C SER A 178 25.52 -18.40 -21.03
N LEU A 179 26.43 -18.26 -20.06
CA LEU A 179 26.40 -17.18 -19.07
C LEU A 179 26.49 -15.79 -19.71
N LEU A 180 27.23 -15.66 -20.82
CA LEU A 180 27.32 -14.41 -21.56
C LEU A 180 25.98 -14.04 -22.22
N GLN A 181 25.25 -15.02 -22.75
CA GLN A 181 23.91 -14.79 -23.28
C GLN A 181 22.93 -14.44 -22.15
N ALA A 182 22.96 -15.17 -21.03
CA ALA A 182 22.16 -14.84 -19.85
C ALA A 182 22.42 -13.40 -19.37
N SER A 183 23.69 -12.99 -19.27
CA SER A 183 24.09 -11.62 -18.91
C SER A 183 23.52 -10.56 -19.86
N LYS A 184 23.63 -10.79 -21.17
CA LYS A 184 23.08 -9.91 -22.20
C LYS A 184 21.56 -9.77 -22.06
N ILE A 185 20.84 -10.90 -21.97
CA ILE A 185 19.38 -10.95 -21.92
C ILE A 185 18.85 -10.33 -20.61
N PHE A 186 19.43 -10.67 -19.45
CA PHE A 186 19.04 -10.06 -18.18
C PHE A 186 19.25 -8.54 -18.20
N SER A 187 20.37 -8.06 -18.74
CA SER A 187 20.63 -6.63 -18.88
C SER A 187 19.62 -5.95 -19.80
N GLN A 188 19.32 -6.57 -20.94
CA GLN A 188 18.39 -6.08 -21.95
C GLN A 188 16.95 -5.95 -21.40
N HIS A 189 16.53 -6.88 -20.54
CA HIS A 189 15.19 -6.90 -19.95
C HIS A 189 15.10 -6.30 -18.54
N GLY A 190 16.21 -5.81 -17.98
CA GLY A 190 16.24 -5.22 -16.63
C GLY A 190 15.98 -6.22 -15.51
N LEU A 191 16.30 -7.49 -15.72
CA LEU A 191 16.09 -8.58 -14.76
C LEU A 191 17.28 -8.71 -13.80
N GLY A 192 17.01 -9.11 -12.55
CA GLY A 192 18.03 -9.38 -11.54
C GLY A 192 18.92 -8.19 -11.15
N ALA A 193 18.46 -6.96 -11.37
CA ALA A 193 19.24 -5.75 -11.13
C ALA A 193 19.60 -5.54 -9.65
N SER A 194 18.68 -5.86 -8.72
CA SER A 194 18.89 -5.73 -7.26
C SER A 194 20.13 -6.49 -6.80
N PHE A 195 20.28 -7.73 -7.29
CA PHE A 195 21.37 -8.65 -6.95
C PHE A 195 22.53 -8.64 -7.96
N ARG A 196 22.49 -7.76 -8.97
CA ARG A 196 23.53 -7.60 -10.01
C ARG A 196 23.83 -8.89 -10.79
N LEU A 197 22.81 -9.71 -11.08
CA LEU A 197 22.97 -10.98 -11.81
C LEU A 197 23.73 -10.87 -13.14
N PRO A 198 23.53 -9.84 -13.99
CA PRO A 198 24.34 -9.70 -15.20
C PRO A 198 25.85 -9.59 -14.93
N SER A 199 26.22 -8.85 -13.87
CA SER A 199 27.61 -8.74 -13.45
C SER A 199 28.13 -10.05 -12.89
N LEU A 200 27.31 -10.79 -12.12
CA LEU A 200 27.65 -12.12 -11.63
C LEU A 200 27.95 -13.08 -12.79
N PHE A 201 27.06 -13.18 -13.77
CA PHE A 201 27.27 -14.06 -14.94
C PHE A 201 28.55 -13.73 -15.73
N ASN A 202 28.83 -12.44 -15.95
CA ASN A 202 30.07 -12.00 -16.58
C ASN A 202 31.30 -12.40 -15.76
N ASN A 203 31.26 -12.25 -14.44
CA ASN A 203 32.39 -12.56 -13.57
C ASN A 203 32.64 -14.07 -13.47
N LEU A 204 31.57 -14.88 -13.38
CA LEU A 204 31.66 -16.33 -13.43
C LEU A 204 32.36 -16.81 -14.72
N TYR A 205 32.02 -16.21 -15.87
CA TYR A 205 32.65 -16.54 -17.15
C TYR A 205 34.07 -16.00 -17.29
N TYR A 206 34.28 -14.68 -17.12
CA TYR A 206 35.58 -14.06 -17.41
C TYR A 206 36.62 -14.31 -16.33
N GLN A 207 36.24 -14.28 -15.06
CA GLN A 207 37.17 -14.42 -13.93
C GLN A 207 37.33 -15.88 -13.52
N LEU A 208 36.23 -16.61 -13.36
CA LEU A 208 36.27 -18.01 -12.88
C LEU A 208 36.28 -19.06 -13.99
N LYS A 209 36.11 -18.67 -15.26
CA LYS A 209 36.08 -19.58 -16.43
C LYS A 209 35.00 -20.67 -16.32
N PHE A 210 33.87 -20.34 -15.70
CA PHE A 210 32.69 -21.20 -15.66
C PHE A 210 31.73 -20.94 -16.83
N GLU A 211 30.95 -21.95 -17.18
CA GLU A 211 29.88 -21.92 -18.18
C GLU A 211 28.63 -22.65 -17.68
N ILE A 212 27.45 -22.42 -18.26
CA ILE A 212 26.22 -23.13 -17.90
C ILE A 212 26.32 -24.62 -18.26
N GLY A 213 26.03 -25.51 -17.31
CA GLY A 213 25.79 -26.92 -17.61
C GLY A 213 26.06 -27.87 -16.44
N ASP A 214 26.06 -29.17 -16.75
CA ASP A 214 26.16 -30.25 -15.75
C ASP A 214 27.42 -30.14 -14.88
N TRP A 215 27.18 -30.04 -13.57
CA TRP A 215 28.18 -29.93 -12.51
C TRP A 215 29.16 -31.12 -12.47
N SER A 216 28.90 -32.24 -13.17
CA SER A 216 29.88 -33.33 -13.29
C SER A 216 31.19 -32.89 -13.98
N LYS A 217 31.19 -31.79 -14.74
CA LYS A 217 32.36 -31.30 -15.48
C LYS A 217 33.04 -30.11 -14.77
N PRO A 218 34.37 -29.95 -14.86
CA PRO A 218 35.14 -28.98 -14.06
C PRO A 218 34.89 -27.50 -14.42
N HIS A 219 34.44 -27.19 -15.64
CA HIS A 219 34.17 -25.81 -16.10
C HIS A 219 32.68 -25.49 -16.22
N LEU A 220 31.81 -26.41 -15.82
CA LEU A 220 30.36 -26.22 -15.89
C LEU A 220 29.79 -25.95 -14.51
N PHE A 221 28.87 -25.00 -14.45
CA PHE A 221 28.25 -24.47 -13.25
C PHE A 221 26.73 -24.42 -13.44
N GLN A 222 25.99 -25.07 -12.54
CA GLN A 222 24.53 -25.04 -12.54
C GLN A 222 24.00 -25.19 -11.11
N HIS A 223 23.64 -24.07 -10.49
CA HIS A 223 22.97 -24.02 -9.19
C HIS A 223 21.44 -24.03 -9.39
N PHE A 224 20.69 -24.71 -8.51
CA PHE A 224 19.22 -24.83 -8.63
C PHE A 224 18.53 -23.46 -8.67
N CYS A 225 18.82 -22.56 -7.73
CA CYS A 225 18.23 -21.22 -7.71
C CYS A 225 18.55 -20.43 -9.00
N LEU A 226 19.76 -20.56 -9.55
CA LEU A 226 20.12 -19.90 -10.80
C LEU A 226 19.42 -20.52 -12.01
N LYS A 227 19.38 -21.86 -12.12
CA LYS A 227 18.63 -22.57 -13.17
C LYS A 227 17.17 -22.14 -13.17
N THR A 228 16.55 -22.11 -11.99
CA THR A 228 15.15 -21.68 -11.80
C THR A 228 14.98 -20.20 -12.15
N ALA A 229 15.90 -19.33 -11.73
CA ALA A 229 15.89 -17.91 -12.09
C ALA A 229 16.01 -17.68 -13.61
N LEU A 230 16.84 -18.44 -14.32
CA LEU A 230 16.94 -18.40 -15.78
C LEU A 230 15.62 -18.82 -16.46
N ALA A 231 15.01 -19.91 -16.00
CA ALA A 231 13.74 -20.39 -16.53
C ALA A 231 12.58 -19.41 -16.25
N TYR A 232 12.57 -18.80 -15.07
CA TYR A 232 11.62 -17.75 -14.69
C TYR A 232 11.80 -16.47 -15.50
N ALA A 233 13.04 -16.10 -15.82
CA ALA A 233 13.34 -15.01 -16.72
C ALA A 233 12.82 -15.29 -18.15
N THR A 234 13.05 -16.49 -18.70
CA THR A 234 12.48 -16.89 -20.00
C THR A 234 10.96 -16.82 -19.98
N THR A 235 10.31 -17.39 -18.96
CA THR A 235 8.85 -17.35 -18.80
C THR A 235 8.33 -15.92 -18.76
N HIS A 236 9.02 -15.04 -18.02
CA HIS A 236 8.67 -13.62 -17.94
C HIS A 236 8.77 -12.91 -19.31
N ILE A 237 9.86 -13.14 -20.05
CA ILE A 237 10.08 -12.55 -21.38
C ILE A 237 8.99 -13.03 -22.36
N LEU A 238 8.69 -14.32 -22.38
CA LEU A 238 7.65 -14.88 -23.25
C LEU A 238 6.26 -14.34 -22.90
N ARG A 239 5.95 -14.14 -21.60
CA ARG A 239 4.71 -13.50 -21.16
C ARG A 239 4.60 -12.05 -21.63
N GLU A 240 5.68 -11.26 -21.56
CA GLU A 240 5.70 -9.88 -22.09
C GLU A 240 5.50 -9.87 -23.62
N ILE A 241 6.11 -10.79 -24.36
CA ILE A 241 5.90 -10.92 -25.81
C ILE A 241 4.43 -11.29 -26.09
N LYS A 242 3.89 -12.32 -25.43
CA LYS A 242 2.51 -12.79 -25.66
C LYS A 242 1.46 -11.75 -25.26
N HIS A 243 1.51 -11.27 -24.02
CA HIS A 243 0.45 -10.44 -23.44
C HIS A 243 0.63 -8.94 -23.69
N ARG A 244 1.77 -8.50 -24.24
CA ARG A 244 1.98 -7.07 -24.57
C ARG A 244 2.52 -6.81 -25.96
N ALA A 245 2.88 -7.86 -26.71
CA ALA A 245 3.60 -7.73 -27.97
C ALA A 245 4.89 -6.90 -27.80
N HIS A 246 5.55 -7.04 -26.65
CA HIS A 246 6.78 -6.32 -26.32
C HIS A 246 7.97 -6.96 -27.04
N ILE A 247 8.09 -6.67 -28.34
CA ILE A 247 9.06 -7.31 -29.23
C ILE A 247 10.16 -6.29 -29.55
N ILE A 248 11.41 -6.63 -29.29
CA ILE A 248 12.54 -5.76 -29.60
C ILE A 248 12.67 -5.52 -31.11
N ILE A 249 13.07 -4.32 -31.51
CA ILE A 249 13.43 -4.00 -32.90
C ILE A 249 14.96 -3.84 -32.96
N PRO A 250 15.70 -4.86 -33.44
CA PRO A 250 17.15 -4.81 -33.49
C PRO A 250 17.67 -3.59 -34.27
N GLY A 251 18.72 -2.94 -33.75
CA GLY A 251 19.33 -1.75 -34.34
C GLY A 251 18.50 -0.47 -34.24
N SER A 252 17.34 -0.51 -33.58
CA SER A 252 16.47 0.66 -33.39
C SER A 252 16.49 1.14 -31.94
N TYR A 253 16.35 2.45 -31.75
CA TYR A 253 16.59 3.09 -30.45
C TYR A 253 15.48 4.06 -30.08
N THR A 254 15.32 4.32 -28.79
CA THR A 254 14.46 5.37 -28.26
C THR A 254 15.36 6.48 -27.69
N LEU A 255 15.23 7.69 -28.22
CA LEU A 255 16.11 8.83 -27.91
C LEU A 255 15.32 10.02 -27.35
N ILE A 256 15.99 10.89 -26.59
CA ILE A 256 15.43 12.17 -26.15
C ILE A 256 15.40 13.13 -27.36
N GLY A 257 14.23 13.74 -27.61
CA GLY A 257 14.11 14.78 -28.64
C GLY A 257 14.61 16.12 -28.14
N VAL A 258 15.31 16.86 -29.00
CA VAL A 258 15.74 18.24 -28.75
C VAL A 258 15.47 19.12 -29.97
N SER A 259 15.46 20.42 -29.73
CA SER A 259 15.42 21.44 -30.76
C SER A 259 16.76 21.58 -31.47
N ASP A 260 16.74 21.91 -32.76
CA ASP A 260 17.95 22.38 -33.44
C ASP A 260 18.21 23.84 -33.06
N GLU A 261 19.29 24.08 -32.31
CA GLU A 261 19.67 25.42 -31.92
C GLU A 261 20.53 26.13 -32.97
N TRP A 262 20.96 25.42 -34.03
CA TRP A 262 21.95 25.88 -35.00
C TRP A 262 21.42 26.05 -36.43
N ASP A 263 20.13 25.77 -36.67
CA ASP A 263 19.45 25.90 -37.97
C ASP A 263 20.19 25.16 -39.10
N CYS A 264 20.53 23.89 -38.85
CA CYS A 264 21.38 23.05 -39.70
C CYS A 264 20.67 21.84 -40.35
N LEU A 265 19.41 21.57 -40.00
CA LEU A 265 18.59 20.50 -40.60
C LEU A 265 17.64 21.05 -41.67
N GLU A 266 17.17 20.28 -42.66
CA GLU A 266 16.06 20.69 -43.56
C GLU A 266 14.70 20.05 -43.14
N ASP A 267 13.58 20.47 -43.74
CA ASP A 267 12.25 19.87 -43.45
C ASP A 267 12.23 18.38 -43.85
N GLY A 268 11.92 17.52 -42.88
CA GLY A 268 11.98 16.06 -43.03
C GLY A 268 13.34 15.44 -42.70
N GLU A 269 14.36 16.25 -42.38
CA GLU A 269 15.66 15.77 -41.90
C GLU A 269 15.73 15.72 -40.38
N VAL A 270 16.52 14.79 -39.85
CA VAL A 270 16.83 14.70 -38.43
C VAL A 270 18.29 14.32 -38.24
N TYR A 271 18.89 14.76 -37.12
CA TYR A 271 20.22 14.30 -36.73
C TYR A 271 20.15 13.45 -35.47
N ALA A 272 20.60 12.19 -35.60
CA ALA A 272 20.70 11.24 -34.50
C ALA A 272 22.05 10.52 -34.46
N THR A 273 22.64 10.44 -33.28
CA THR A 273 23.85 9.64 -33.00
C THR A 273 23.58 8.67 -31.88
N VAL A 274 24.16 7.47 -31.97
CA VAL A 274 24.12 6.46 -30.91
C VAL A 274 25.54 6.06 -30.57
N VAL A 275 25.81 5.83 -29.30
CA VAL A 275 27.15 5.44 -28.86
C VAL A 275 27.27 3.93 -28.90
N ASP A 276 28.30 3.46 -29.60
CA ASP A 276 28.76 2.09 -29.46
C ASP A 276 29.54 1.99 -28.15
N GLU A 277 28.97 1.31 -27.16
CA GLU A 277 29.59 1.13 -25.84
C GLU A 277 30.92 0.36 -25.92
N ARG A 278 31.12 -0.50 -26.93
CA ARG A 278 32.34 -1.31 -27.10
C ARG A 278 33.45 -0.53 -27.80
N ALA A 279 33.12 0.19 -28.86
CA ALA A 279 34.09 1.00 -29.60
C ALA A 279 34.32 2.37 -28.94
N GLY A 280 33.40 2.80 -28.07
CA GLY A 280 33.41 4.12 -27.45
C GLY A 280 33.16 5.26 -28.44
N LEU A 281 32.74 4.95 -29.68
CA LEU A 281 32.55 5.88 -30.78
C LEU A 281 31.08 6.26 -30.94
N ASN A 282 30.85 7.48 -31.44
CA ASN A 282 29.53 7.94 -31.83
C ASN A 282 29.24 7.48 -33.27
N LEU A 283 28.21 6.66 -33.44
CA LEU A 283 27.73 6.19 -34.73
C LEU A 283 26.58 7.10 -35.18
N PRO A 284 26.71 7.85 -36.29
CA PRO A 284 25.59 8.58 -36.87
C PRO A 284 24.60 7.59 -37.50
N ILE A 285 23.31 7.84 -37.29
CA ILE A 285 22.25 7.12 -37.99
C ILE A 285 22.08 7.77 -39.36
N THR A 286 22.17 6.97 -40.43
CA THR A 286 22.03 7.43 -41.82
C THR A 286 20.96 6.64 -42.56
N GLY A 287 20.39 7.25 -43.59
CA GLY A 287 19.34 6.65 -44.42
C GLY A 287 17.93 6.93 -43.92
N ARG A 288 16.95 6.30 -44.58
CA ARG A 288 15.53 6.46 -44.26
C ARG A 288 15.23 5.78 -42.93
N ILE A 289 14.52 6.49 -42.06
CA ILE A 289 14.08 6.00 -40.76
C ILE A 289 12.57 6.12 -40.61
N LEU A 290 12.00 5.43 -39.64
CA LEU A 290 10.63 5.63 -39.19
C LEU A 290 10.66 6.15 -37.75
N ILE A 291 10.02 7.31 -37.52
CA ILE A 291 9.96 7.95 -36.20
C ILE A 291 8.56 7.77 -35.61
N THR A 292 8.50 7.34 -34.36
CA THR A 292 7.25 7.37 -33.58
C THR A 292 7.54 7.90 -32.19
N ARG A 293 6.57 8.55 -31.55
CA ARG A 293 6.75 8.98 -30.17
C ARG A 293 6.39 7.86 -29.20
N LYS A 294 7.24 7.64 -28.20
CA LYS A 294 6.93 6.86 -27.00
C LYS A 294 6.62 7.83 -25.86
N PRO A 295 5.44 7.76 -25.21
CA PRO A 295 5.17 8.61 -24.05
C PRO A 295 6.21 8.36 -22.93
N PRO A 296 6.62 9.37 -22.16
CA PRO A 296 7.60 9.18 -21.09
C PRO A 296 7.10 8.20 -20.02
N ASP A 297 7.97 7.27 -19.61
CA ASP A 297 7.75 6.27 -18.56
C ASP A 297 7.74 6.94 -17.16
N THR A 298 6.66 7.64 -16.81
CA THR A 298 6.37 8.01 -15.41
C THR A 298 5.43 6.97 -14.80
N PRO A 299 5.57 6.59 -13.51
CA PRO A 299 4.79 5.50 -12.89
C PRO A 299 3.27 5.69 -12.86
N ARG A 300 2.75 6.79 -13.44
CA ARG A 300 1.32 7.12 -13.53
C ARG A 300 0.87 7.63 -14.91
N ARG A 301 1.69 7.60 -15.97
CA ARG A 301 1.26 7.99 -17.33
C ARG A 301 1.23 6.82 -18.29
N CYS A 302 0.13 6.74 -19.03
CA CYS A 302 -0.24 5.66 -19.93
C CYS A 302 0.66 5.60 -21.19
N PRO A 303 0.86 4.43 -21.84
CA PRO A 303 1.73 4.28 -23.00
C PRO A 303 1.14 4.69 -24.35
N VAL A 304 -0.08 5.24 -24.41
CA VAL A 304 -0.80 5.38 -25.69
C VAL A 304 -1.21 6.82 -25.94
N ARG A 305 -0.35 7.52 -26.69
CA ARG A 305 -0.82 8.56 -27.59
C ARG A 305 -0.86 7.90 -28.97
N TYR A 306 -1.92 8.12 -29.73
CA TYR A 306 -1.95 7.71 -31.13
C TYR A 306 -0.78 8.41 -31.81
N SER A 307 0.29 7.68 -32.07
CA SER A 307 1.29 8.14 -33.01
C SER A 307 0.57 8.20 -34.34
N CYS A 308 0.19 9.37 -34.81
CA CYS A 308 0.14 9.56 -36.26
C CYS A 308 1.58 9.27 -36.71
N SER A 309 1.82 8.06 -37.21
CA SER A 309 3.08 7.72 -37.84
C SER A 309 3.10 8.46 -39.16
N GLN A 310 3.56 9.71 -39.13
CA GLN A 310 4.13 10.26 -40.35
C GLN A 310 5.46 9.53 -40.54
N ALA A 311 5.58 8.79 -41.64
CA ALA A 311 6.88 8.35 -42.11
C ALA A 311 7.65 9.61 -42.52
N ALA A 312 8.36 10.24 -41.58
CA ALA A 312 9.38 11.21 -41.93
C ALA A 312 10.51 10.43 -42.61
N VAL A 313 10.66 10.61 -43.92
CA VAL A 313 11.79 10.07 -44.68
C VAL A 313 13.00 10.91 -44.29
N GLY A 314 13.76 10.47 -43.28
CA GLY A 314 15.08 11.03 -43.03
C GLY A 314 15.94 10.90 -44.28
N ALA A 315 16.32 12.03 -44.88
CA ALA A 315 17.31 12.04 -45.94
C ALA A 315 18.69 11.68 -45.37
N SER A 316 19.43 10.88 -46.12
CA SER A 316 20.80 10.50 -45.83
C SER A 316 21.69 11.74 -45.72
N ALA A 317 22.53 11.81 -44.69
CA ALA A 317 23.70 12.70 -44.68
C ALA A 317 24.76 12.18 -45.68
N GLU A 318 24.45 12.12 -46.96
CA GLU A 318 25.43 12.11 -48.04
C GLU A 318 25.84 13.55 -48.40
N ARG A 319 26.31 14.31 -47.40
CA ARG A 319 27.20 15.45 -47.62
C ARG A 319 28.31 15.47 -46.59
N GLY A 320 29.13 14.42 -46.65
CA GLY A 320 30.54 14.58 -46.31
C GLY A 320 31.21 15.53 -47.29
N ARG A 321 31.21 16.84 -46.99
CA ARG A 321 32.25 17.84 -47.33
C ARG A 321 31.76 19.24 -46.90
N PHE A 322 32.54 19.87 -46.00
CA PHE A 322 32.32 21.13 -45.27
C PHE A 322 31.26 20.97 -44.17
N PHE A 323 31.58 20.62 -42.92
CA PHE A 323 32.34 21.44 -41.99
C PHE A 323 33.36 20.61 -41.19
N LEU A 324 34.63 20.76 -41.57
CA LEU A 324 35.80 20.24 -40.87
C LEU A 324 36.64 21.44 -40.44
N GLN A 325 36.06 22.38 -39.67
CA GLN A 325 36.82 23.50 -39.09
C GLN A 325 36.11 24.26 -37.96
N VAL A 326 35.57 23.57 -36.96
CA VAL A 326 35.54 24.13 -35.59
C VAL A 326 36.08 23.06 -34.65
N ARG A 327 37.37 23.18 -34.34
CA ARG A 327 38.03 22.40 -33.29
C ARG A 327 37.43 22.80 -31.94
N PHE A 328 36.49 22.03 -31.43
CA PHE A 328 36.41 21.69 -29.99
C PHE A 328 35.78 20.30 -29.87
N SER A 329 36.56 19.33 -29.39
CA SER A 329 36.13 17.96 -29.11
C SER A 329 34.94 17.94 -28.16
N ILE A 330 33.71 17.85 -28.66
CA ILE A 330 32.51 17.69 -27.83
C ILE A 330 31.63 16.62 -28.47
N SER A 331 31.76 15.39 -27.97
CA SER A 331 30.91 14.26 -28.33
C SER A 331 29.45 14.53 -27.94
N PHE A 332 28.55 14.51 -28.93
CA PHE A 332 27.10 14.50 -28.73
C PHE A 332 26.61 13.05 -28.52
N PHE A 333 25.98 12.76 -27.38
CA PHE A 333 25.55 11.43 -26.91
C PHE A 333 24.03 11.31 -27.01
N CYS A 334 23.51 10.46 -27.91
CA CYS A 334 22.13 9.95 -27.95
C CYS A 334 21.04 11.04 -27.96
N ILE A 335 21.05 11.90 -28.98
CA ILE A 335 20.10 12.99 -29.15
C ILE A 335 19.49 12.96 -30.54
N LEU A 336 18.20 13.28 -30.65
CA LEU A 336 17.50 13.52 -31.90
C LEU A 336 17.20 15.01 -32.06
N HIS A 337 17.85 15.70 -33.00
CA HIS A 337 17.50 17.07 -33.37
C HIS A 337 16.41 17.01 -34.44
N LEU A 338 15.31 17.72 -34.22
CA LEU A 338 14.09 17.51 -34.99
C LEU A 338 13.70 18.63 -35.98
N GLU A 339 14.22 19.86 -35.90
CA GLU A 339 13.45 21.00 -36.44
C GLU A 339 14.27 22.17 -37.04
N MET A 340 13.57 23.03 -37.81
CA MET A 340 14.04 24.23 -38.54
C MET A 340 13.15 25.42 -38.20
N VAL A 341 13.65 26.66 -38.35
CA VAL A 341 12.82 27.88 -38.26
C VAL A 341 11.91 28.09 -39.50
N GLU A 342 12.26 27.54 -40.67
CA GLU A 342 11.52 27.74 -41.93
C GLU A 342 10.46 26.67 -42.26
N ALA A 343 10.32 25.61 -41.46
CA ALA A 343 9.31 24.58 -41.67
C ALA A 343 7.88 25.11 -41.42
N ARG A 344 6.86 24.50 -42.04
CA ARG A 344 5.46 24.91 -41.81
C ARG A 344 4.93 24.50 -40.44
N GLU A 345 5.33 23.36 -39.88
CA GLU A 345 4.84 22.83 -38.61
C GLU A 345 5.91 21.96 -37.93
N ALA A 346 5.99 22.01 -36.60
CA ALA A 346 6.91 21.23 -35.78
C ALA A 346 6.71 19.70 -35.94
N LEU A 347 7.80 18.94 -36.11
CA LEU A 347 7.77 17.49 -36.28
C LEU A 347 7.29 16.79 -34.99
N ALA A 348 7.68 17.30 -33.82
CA ALA A 348 7.17 16.80 -32.53
C ALA A 348 5.63 16.83 -32.46
N SER A 349 5.02 17.92 -32.94
CA SER A 349 3.56 18.11 -32.99
C SER A 349 2.88 17.08 -33.91
N LYS A 350 3.50 16.73 -35.03
CA LYS A 350 2.96 15.72 -35.98
C LYS A 350 2.95 14.31 -35.38
N LEU A 351 3.74 14.04 -34.34
CA LEU A 351 3.86 12.73 -33.68
C LEU A 351 2.85 12.58 -32.52
N GLY A 352 1.58 12.82 -32.84
CA GLY A 352 0.45 12.74 -31.91
C GLY A 352 0.30 13.96 -30.99
N GLY A 353 0.77 15.14 -31.39
CA GLY A 353 0.75 16.38 -30.60
C GLY A 353 1.85 16.48 -29.54
N GLY A 354 3.04 15.94 -29.82
CA GLY A 354 4.18 15.97 -28.90
C GLY A 354 4.87 17.32 -28.78
N ASP A 355 5.72 17.40 -27.76
CA ASP A 355 6.57 18.54 -27.44
C ASP A 355 8.01 18.06 -27.18
N LEU A 356 8.88 18.96 -26.72
CA LEU A 356 10.27 18.65 -26.36
C LEU A 356 10.49 18.81 -24.83
N ASP A 357 9.43 18.67 -24.03
CA ASP A 357 9.48 18.87 -22.56
C ASP A 357 9.97 17.62 -21.78
N GLY A 358 10.32 16.56 -22.54
CA GLY A 358 10.65 15.24 -22.02
C GLY A 358 10.08 14.07 -22.82
N ASP A 359 9.44 14.32 -23.97
CA ASP A 359 9.03 13.27 -24.90
C ASP A 359 10.26 12.53 -25.48
N ILE A 360 10.12 11.22 -25.63
CA ILE A 360 11.14 10.34 -26.19
C ILE A 360 10.62 9.69 -27.48
N TYR A 361 11.53 9.50 -28.43
CA TYR A 361 11.19 9.15 -29.81
C TYR A 361 11.84 7.83 -30.20
N ASN A 362 11.04 6.87 -30.67
CA ASN A 362 11.54 5.65 -31.28
C ASN A 362 12.04 5.98 -32.69
N ILE A 363 13.31 5.65 -32.95
CA ILE A 363 13.98 5.68 -34.23
C ILE A 363 14.09 4.24 -34.73
N ILE A 364 13.19 3.89 -35.65
CA ILE A 364 13.08 2.55 -36.23
C ILE A 364 13.89 2.52 -37.53
N LEU A 365 14.91 1.66 -37.56
CA LEU A 365 15.81 1.49 -38.71
C LEU A 365 15.45 0.29 -39.58
N ASN A 366 14.62 -0.63 -39.08
CA ASN A 366 14.25 -1.82 -39.83
C ASN A 366 13.27 -1.47 -40.97
N GLU A 367 13.77 -1.44 -42.20
CA GLU A 367 12.99 -1.06 -43.38
C GLU A 367 11.78 -1.97 -43.64
N ASN A 368 11.80 -3.22 -43.17
CA ASN A 368 10.66 -4.14 -43.31
C ASN A 368 9.44 -3.67 -42.51
N LEU A 369 9.62 -2.78 -41.54
CA LEU A 369 8.52 -2.18 -40.78
C LEU A 369 7.97 -0.91 -41.45
N PHE A 370 8.63 -0.38 -42.48
CA PHE A 370 8.22 0.88 -43.09
C PHE A 370 6.93 0.70 -43.89
N PRO A 371 5.94 1.59 -43.71
CA PRO A 371 4.80 1.65 -44.60
C PRO A 371 5.24 1.84 -46.07
N PRO A 372 4.44 1.34 -47.04
CA PRO A 372 4.65 1.63 -48.45
C PRO A 372 4.77 3.14 -48.70
N LYS A 373 5.66 3.55 -49.61
CA LYS A 373 5.93 4.97 -49.87
C LYS A 373 4.68 5.77 -50.30
N ASP A 374 3.72 5.09 -50.92
CA ASP A 374 2.48 5.68 -51.42
C ASP A 374 1.38 5.78 -50.33
N PHE A 375 1.65 5.29 -49.11
CA PHE A 375 0.69 5.22 -48.00
C PHE A 375 1.16 6.11 -46.83
N THR A 376 1.24 7.42 -47.06
CA THR A 376 1.48 8.43 -46.00
C THR A 376 0.18 9.18 -45.70
N ALA A 377 -0.37 8.97 -44.51
CA ALA A 377 -1.55 9.70 -44.06
C ALA A 377 -1.18 11.16 -43.71
N VAL A 378 -2.13 12.08 -43.94
CA VAL A 378 -2.01 13.47 -43.48
C VAL A 378 -2.02 13.47 -41.95
N PRO A 379 -1.14 14.24 -41.27
CA PRO A 379 -1.18 14.39 -39.82
C PRO A 379 -2.58 14.80 -39.33
N GLY A 380 -3.04 14.19 -38.24
CA GLY A 380 -4.32 14.55 -37.65
C GLY A 380 -4.24 15.94 -36.99
N GLU A 381 -5.22 16.80 -37.27
CA GLU A 381 -5.37 18.07 -36.57
C GLU A 381 -5.80 17.82 -35.11
N TYR A 382 -5.08 18.40 -34.16
CA TYR A 382 -5.42 18.35 -32.73
C TYR A 382 -5.87 19.72 -32.25
N VAL A 383 -7.13 19.81 -31.81
CA VAL A 383 -7.68 21.02 -31.18
C VAL A 383 -7.64 20.84 -29.67
N ALA A 384 -6.70 21.50 -28.99
CA ALA A 384 -6.59 21.45 -27.54
C ALA A 384 -7.83 22.10 -26.87
N LEU A 385 -8.38 21.43 -25.85
CA LEU A 385 -9.47 22.01 -25.05
C LEU A 385 -8.99 23.23 -24.25
N PRO A 386 -9.83 24.28 -24.10
CA PRO A 386 -9.49 25.42 -23.27
C PRO A 386 -9.35 24.97 -21.81
N PRO A 387 -8.42 25.58 -21.04
CA PRO A 387 -8.29 25.29 -19.62
C PRO A 387 -9.58 25.66 -18.87
N LYS A 388 -9.93 24.88 -17.85
CA LYS A 388 -11.05 25.18 -16.96
C LYS A 388 -10.68 26.38 -16.08
N GLU A 389 -11.30 27.52 -16.36
CA GLU A 389 -11.09 28.75 -15.61
C GLU A 389 -12.05 28.89 -14.42
N THR A 390 -11.59 29.54 -13.36
CA THR A 390 -12.42 29.92 -12.21
C THR A 390 -12.56 31.42 -12.10
N ALA A 391 -13.77 31.89 -11.77
CA ALA A 391 -14.06 33.31 -11.59
C ALA A 391 -13.41 33.93 -10.34
N LEU A 392 -12.89 33.09 -9.42
CA LEU A 392 -12.25 33.47 -8.16
C LEU A 392 -10.90 32.75 -8.04
N PRO A 393 -9.94 33.24 -7.22
CA PRO A 393 -8.70 32.52 -6.95
C PRO A 393 -8.99 31.10 -6.46
N CYS A 394 -8.25 30.13 -7.01
CA CYS A 394 -8.38 28.70 -6.70
C CYS A 394 -8.29 28.47 -5.18
N ARG A 395 -9.22 27.67 -4.62
CA ARG A 395 -9.29 27.31 -3.20
C ARG A 395 -8.97 25.83 -3.01
N LEU A 396 -8.67 25.42 -1.76
CA LEU A 396 -8.44 24.02 -1.42
C LEU A 396 -9.63 23.10 -1.78
N SER A 397 -10.86 23.62 -1.78
CA SER A 397 -12.05 22.89 -2.27
C SER A 397 -11.96 22.54 -3.75
N ASP A 398 -11.46 23.47 -4.59
CA ASP A 398 -11.31 23.24 -6.03
C ASP A 398 -10.22 22.19 -6.31
N VAL A 399 -9.19 22.15 -5.46
CA VAL A 399 -8.15 21.10 -5.46
C VAL A 399 -8.74 19.74 -5.07
N ALA A 400 -9.55 19.68 -4.01
CA ALA A 400 -10.18 18.43 -3.57
C ALA A 400 -11.14 17.89 -4.66
N ASP A 401 -11.95 18.76 -5.26
CA ASP A 401 -12.82 18.41 -6.38
C ASP A 401 -12.02 17.90 -7.58
N PHE A 402 -10.91 18.57 -7.92
CA PHE A 402 -10.00 18.11 -8.98
C PHE A 402 -9.41 16.73 -8.68
N VAL A 403 -8.99 16.45 -7.44
CA VAL A 403 -8.47 15.12 -7.05
C VAL A 403 -9.55 14.05 -7.16
N ILE A 404 -10.79 14.36 -6.75
CA ILE A 404 -11.93 13.44 -6.87
C ILE A 404 -12.24 13.17 -8.35
N ASP A 405 -12.27 14.20 -9.19
CA ASP A 405 -12.47 14.06 -10.63
C ASP A 405 -11.30 13.31 -11.28
N PHE A 406 -10.07 13.52 -10.81
CA PHE A 406 -8.88 12.79 -11.24
C PHE A 406 -9.00 11.28 -10.99
N ILE A 407 -9.44 10.89 -9.78
CA ILE A 407 -9.67 9.48 -9.44
C ILE A 407 -10.80 8.88 -10.27
N LYS A 408 -11.87 9.63 -10.55
CA LYS A 408 -13.02 9.16 -11.34
C LYS A 408 -12.72 9.03 -12.84
N SER A 409 -11.79 9.82 -13.36
CA SER A 409 -11.56 9.99 -14.81
C SER A 409 -10.21 9.43 -15.31
N ASP A 410 -9.55 8.52 -14.57
CA ASP A 410 -8.40 7.73 -15.08
C ASP A 410 -8.85 6.70 -16.15
N LEU A 411 -9.19 7.19 -17.34
CA LEU A 411 -9.77 6.41 -18.45
C LEU A 411 -8.77 6.07 -19.57
N VAL A 412 -7.53 6.56 -19.52
CA VAL A 412 -6.59 6.47 -20.66
C VAL A 412 -6.30 5.01 -21.05
N GLY A 413 -6.05 4.15 -20.06
CA GLY A 413 -5.83 2.72 -20.29
C GLY A 413 -7.07 2.01 -20.85
N TYR A 414 -8.26 2.39 -20.38
CA TYR A 414 -9.53 1.85 -20.87
C TYR A 414 -9.78 2.24 -22.33
N ILE A 415 -9.58 3.51 -22.68
CA ILE A 415 -9.72 4.04 -24.05
C ILE A 415 -8.79 3.29 -25.01
N SER A 416 -7.55 3.00 -24.58
CA SER A 416 -6.55 2.29 -25.38
C SER A 416 -6.97 0.85 -25.71
N ILE A 417 -7.48 0.11 -24.70
CA ILE A 417 -7.98 -1.25 -24.89
C ILE A 417 -9.22 -1.24 -25.79
N LEU A 418 -10.10 -0.26 -25.61
CA LEU A 418 -11.31 -0.09 -26.39
C LEU A 418 -11.01 0.20 -27.86
N HIS A 419 -9.99 1.00 -28.14
CA HIS A 419 -9.53 1.26 -29.50
C HIS A 419 -8.98 0.02 -30.18
N LEU A 420 -8.10 -0.74 -29.52
CA LEU A 420 -7.62 -2.01 -30.07
C LEU A 420 -8.77 -2.95 -30.40
N ARG A 421 -9.79 -3.00 -29.53
CA ARG A 421 -10.96 -3.86 -29.72
C ARG A 421 -11.86 -3.40 -30.86
N ILE A 422 -12.23 -2.11 -30.92
CA ILE A 422 -13.07 -1.58 -32.00
C ILE A 422 -12.32 -1.69 -33.33
N GLY A 423 -11.05 -1.29 -33.34
CA GLY A 423 -10.18 -1.40 -34.50
C GLY A 423 -9.96 -2.84 -34.95
N ASP A 424 -10.08 -3.85 -34.08
CA ASP A 424 -10.01 -5.25 -34.48
C ASP A 424 -11.32 -5.76 -35.10
N LEU A 425 -12.47 -5.33 -34.58
CA LEU A 425 -13.81 -5.71 -35.07
C LEU A 425 -14.18 -5.03 -36.39
N ASP A 426 -13.70 -3.81 -36.62
CA ASP A 426 -14.05 -3.02 -37.79
C ASP A 426 -13.17 -3.39 -39.01
N PRO A 427 -13.76 -3.59 -40.21
CA PRO A 427 -13.00 -3.78 -41.44
C PRO A 427 -12.10 -2.60 -41.81
N GLU A 428 -12.49 -1.36 -41.48
CA GLU A 428 -11.66 -0.15 -41.69
C GLU A 428 -10.54 -0.02 -40.65
N GLY A 429 -10.50 -0.91 -39.66
CA GLY A 429 -9.43 -0.97 -38.68
C GLY A 429 -9.34 0.27 -37.78
N PRO A 430 -8.12 0.71 -37.44
CA PRO A 430 -7.88 1.99 -36.74
C PRO A 430 -8.45 3.23 -37.46
N GLY A 431 -8.74 3.16 -38.76
CA GLY A 431 -9.30 4.28 -39.53
C GLY A 431 -10.79 4.51 -39.34
N CYS A 432 -11.52 3.60 -38.69
CA CYS A 432 -12.97 3.73 -38.52
C CYS A 432 -13.34 4.94 -37.63
N ALA A 433 -14.56 5.47 -37.82
CA ALA A 433 -15.05 6.64 -37.08
C ALA A 433 -15.01 6.48 -35.54
N GLY A 434 -15.24 5.24 -35.04
CA GLY A 434 -15.16 4.95 -33.61
C GLY A 434 -13.74 5.06 -33.06
N CYS A 435 -12.74 4.59 -33.81
CA CYS A 435 -11.33 4.67 -33.45
C CYS A 435 -10.79 6.10 -33.48
N LEU A 436 -11.14 6.88 -34.52
CA LEU A 436 -10.78 8.30 -34.60
C LEU A 436 -11.33 9.11 -33.42
N LYS A 437 -12.59 8.86 -33.03
CA LYS A 437 -13.18 9.50 -31.86
C LYS A 437 -12.52 9.07 -30.54
N LEU A 438 -12.12 7.80 -30.41
CA LEU A 438 -11.33 7.32 -29.27
C LEU A 438 -9.93 7.96 -29.26
N ALA A 439 -9.37 8.31 -30.42
CA ALA A 439 -8.11 9.03 -30.51
C ALA A 439 -8.17 10.45 -29.96
N GLU A 440 -9.23 11.17 -30.31
CA GLU A 440 -9.54 12.48 -29.74
C GLU A 440 -9.71 12.40 -28.21
N TYR A 441 -10.51 11.45 -27.71
CA TYR A 441 -10.73 11.28 -26.27
C TYR A 441 -9.48 10.86 -25.50
N ALA A 442 -8.58 10.06 -26.10
CA ALA A 442 -7.32 9.72 -25.44
C ALA A 442 -6.44 10.96 -25.25
N SER A 443 -6.37 11.83 -26.25
CA SER A 443 -5.63 13.10 -26.12
C SER A 443 -6.27 14.01 -25.06
N HIS A 444 -7.60 14.13 -25.04
CA HIS A 444 -8.31 14.88 -23.98
C HIS A 444 -8.05 14.29 -22.58
N ALA A 445 -8.04 12.97 -22.44
CA ALA A 445 -7.79 12.30 -21.16
C ALA A 445 -6.35 12.49 -20.66
N VAL A 446 -5.36 12.60 -21.57
CA VAL A 446 -3.97 12.91 -21.20
C VAL A 446 -3.83 14.37 -20.77
N ASP A 447 -4.49 15.28 -21.48
CA ASP A 447 -4.47 16.72 -21.18
C ASP A 447 -5.37 17.11 -20.00
N PHE A 448 -6.26 16.23 -19.52
CA PHE A 448 -7.11 16.46 -18.36
C PHE A 448 -6.31 16.93 -17.13
N CYS A 449 -5.15 16.33 -16.87
CA CYS A 449 -4.27 16.77 -15.78
C CYS A 449 -3.83 18.23 -15.92
N LYS A 450 -3.62 18.70 -17.15
CA LYS A 450 -3.15 20.06 -17.47
C LYS A 450 -4.32 21.05 -17.55
N LYS A 451 -5.45 20.64 -18.13
CA LYS A 451 -6.57 21.52 -18.51
C LYS A 451 -7.78 21.46 -17.57
N GLY A 452 -7.90 20.44 -16.73
CA GLY A 452 -8.99 20.31 -15.75
C GLY A 452 -10.36 19.89 -16.32
N VAL A 453 -10.42 19.45 -17.59
CA VAL A 453 -11.66 18.99 -18.26
C VAL A 453 -11.67 17.45 -18.37
N PRO A 454 -12.53 16.74 -17.60
CA PRO A 454 -12.56 15.28 -17.62
C PRO A 454 -13.31 14.72 -18.83
N VAL A 455 -12.87 13.55 -19.31
CA VAL A 455 -13.62 12.76 -20.30
C VAL A 455 -14.74 11.99 -19.59
N ASN A 456 -15.95 12.07 -20.12
CA ASN A 456 -17.10 11.34 -19.58
C ASN A 456 -17.17 9.93 -20.19
N PHE A 457 -17.21 8.91 -19.33
CA PHE A 457 -17.28 7.51 -19.74
C PHE A 457 -18.45 7.19 -20.68
N LYS A 458 -19.58 7.89 -20.53
CA LYS A 458 -20.79 7.65 -21.34
C LYS A 458 -20.64 8.04 -22.81
N ASP A 459 -19.69 8.92 -23.13
CA ASP A 459 -19.50 9.47 -24.47
C ASP A 459 -18.56 8.62 -25.34
N LEU A 460 -17.90 7.62 -24.74
CA LEU A 460 -16.99 6.71 -25.40
C LEU A 460 -17.75 5.78 -26.38
N PRO A 461 -17.26 5.62 -27.63
CA PRO A 461 -17.79 4.64 -28.59
C PRO A 461 -17.87 3.22 -28.02
N LYS A 462 -18.97 2.52 -28.30
CA LYS A 462 -19.17 1.13 -27.83
C LYS A 462 -18.80 0.13 -28.93
N PRO A 463 -18.21 -1.03 -28.57
CA PRO A 463 -17.89 -2.06 -29.55
C PRO A 463 -19.19 -2.72 -30.05
N SER A 464 -19.19 -3.12 -31.33
CA SER A 464 -20.32 -3.80 -31.97
C SER A 464 -20.61 -5.19 -31.40
N ASN A 465 -19.63 -5.81 -30.73
CA ASN A 465 -19.71 -7.15 -30.16
C ASN A 465 -19.21 -7.14 -28.70
N GLN A 466 -19.92 -7.84 -27.80
CA GLN A 466 -19.55 -7.96 -26.37
C GLN A 466 -18.38 -8.90 -26.10
N ARG A 467 -17.99 -9.75 -27.06
CA ARG A 467 -16.78 -10.58 -27.00
C ARG A 467 -15.51 -9.76 -27.22
N LYS A 468 -14.40 -10.21 -26.66
CA LYS A 468 -13.06 -9.59 -26.81
C LYS A 468 -12.17 -10.44 -27.72
N PRO A 469 -11.21 -9.85 -28.46
CA PRO A 469 -10.22 -10.64 -29.16
C PRO A 469 -9.35 -11.44 -28.17
N ASP A 470 -8.89 -12.60 -28.59
CA ASP A 470 -8.11 -13.57 -27.80
C ASP A 470 -6.83 -12.98 -27.19
N TYR A 471 -6.15 -12.08 -27.90
CA TYR A 471 -4.98 -11.37 -27.37
C TYR A 471 -5.30 -10.47 -26.16
N LEU A 472 -6.57 -10.16 -25.86
CA LEU A 472 -7.01 -9.41 -24.66
C LEU A 472 -7.49 -10.31 -23.51
N SER A 473 -7.17 -11.61 -23.51
CA SER A 473 -7.63 -12.56 -22.48
C SER A 473 -7.02 -12.38 -21.09
N GLY A 474 -5.85 -11.76 -20.97
CA GLY A 474 -5.12 -11.63 -19.70
C GLY A 474 -4.40 -12.92 -19.30
N GLU A 475 -3.53 -12.87 -18.30
CA GLU A 475 -2.81 -14.06 -17.83
C GLU A 475 -3.77 -14.97 -17.03
N GLY A 476 -3.66 -16.29 -17.19
CA GLY A 476 -4.48 -17.27 -16.45
C GLY A 476 -5.85 -17.58 -17.04
N VAL A 477 -6.29 -16.84 -18.06
CA VAL A 477 -7.45 -17.19 -18.87
C VAL A 477 -6.99 -18.00 -20.06
N ASN A 478 -7.43 -19.25 -20.19
CA ASN A 478 -7.19 -20.01 -21.41
C ASN A 478 -8.29 -19.64 -22.44
N PRO A 479 -8.01 -18.76 -23.41
CA PRO A 479 -9.03 -18.30 -24.34
C PRO A 479 -9.63 -19.46 -25.13
N THR A 480 -8.85 -20.53 -25.38
CA THR A 480 -9.25 -21.75 -26.10
C THR A 480 -10.40 -22.48 -25.40
N SER A 481 -10.41 -22.49 -24.06
CA SER A 481 -11.47 -23.13 -23.25
C SER A 481 -12.76 -22.30 -23.16
N LEU A 482 -12.69 -21.00 -23.45
CA LEU A 482 -13.80 -20.04 -23.41
C LEU A 482 -14.11 -19.45 -24.81
N MET A 483 -13.60 -20.10 -25.86
CA MET A 483 -13.86 -19.74 -27.27
C MET A 483 -15.36 -19.90 -27.53
N GLY A 484 -16.05 -18.80 -27.83
CA GLY A 484 -17.50 -18.79 -28.10
C GLY A 484 -18.29 -17.86 -27.18
N ASP A 485 -18.01 -17.88 -25.88
CA ASP A 485 -18.79 -17.16 -24.86
C ASP A 485 -18.24 -15.75 -24.57
N ALA A 486 -16.92 -15.62 -24.35
CA ALA A 486 -16.29 -14.35 -23.94
C ALA A 486 -15.22 -13.83 -24.92
N TYR A 487 -14.56 -14.72 -25.66
CA TYR A 487 -13.46 -14.38 -26.56
C TYR A 487 -13.68 -14.88 -27.99
N TYR A 488 -13.07 -14.19 -28.97
CA TYR A 488 -13.01 -14.62 -30.37
C TYR A 488 -11.55 -14.59 -30.87
N PRO A 489 -11.16 -15.50 -31.78
CA PRO A 489 -9.81 -15.50 -32.32
C PRO A 489 -9.66 -14.35 -33.31
N SER A 490 -8.80 -13.37 -33.01
CA SER A 490 -8.55 -12.28 -33.95
C SER A 490 -7.85 -12.80 -35.21
N LEU A 491 -8.33 -12.39 -36.38
CA LEU A 491 -7.75 -12.71 -37.68
C LEU A 491 -6.61 -11.75 -38.06
N LYS A 492 -6.48 -10.62 -37.35
CA LYS A 492 -5.44 -9.61 -37.55
C LYS A 492 -4.10 -10.06 -36.96
N ILE A 493 -3.03 -9.34 -37.28
CA ILE A 493 -1.66 -9.72 -36.91
C ILE A 493 -1.49 -9.93 -35.40
N LEU A 494 -2.13 -9.11 -34.56
CA LEU A 494 -2.05 -9.25 -33.10
C LEU A 494 -2.57 -10.60 -32.59
N GLY A 495 -3.65 -11.13 -33.18
CA GLY A 495 -4.15 -12.46 -32.85
C GLY A 495 -3.19 -13.57 -33.30
N LYS A 496 -2.58 -13.42 -34.48
CA LYS A 496 -1.59 -14.38 -35.00
C LYS A 496 -0.33 -14.41 -34.14
N LEU A 497 0.19 -13.24 -33.77
CA LEU A 497 1.33 -13.07 -32.88
C LEU A 497 1.07 -13.66 -31.50
N TYR A 498 -0.11 -13.39 -30.92
CA TYR A 498 -0.50 -13.93 -29.62
C TYR A 498 -0.49 -15.47 -29.59
N ARG A 499 -1.04 -16.10 -30.63
CA ARG A 499 -1.15 -17.57 -30.72
C ARG A 499 0.15 -18.28 -31.08
N SER A 500 1.16 -17.57 -31.61
CA SER A 500 2.44 -18.18 -32.00
C SER A 500 3.48 -18.19 -30.88
N VAL A 501 3.24 -17.52 -29.74
CA VAL A 501 4.12 -17.60 -28.57
C VAL A 501 3.85 -18.89 -27.78
N PRO A 502 4.88 -19.68 -27.45
CA PRO A 502 4.72 -20.87 -26.61
C PRO A 502 4.17 -20.52 -25.21
N ASP A 503 3.40 -21.44 -24.64
CA ASP A 503 2.66 -21.26 -23.38
C ASP A 503 2.93 -22.41 -22.40
N GLU A 504 4.21 -22.63 -22.10
CA GLU A 504 4.63 -23.65 -21.15
C GLU A 504 5.17 -22.95 -19.90
N ASP A 505 4.47 -23.12 -18.78
CA ASP A 505 4.99 -22.67 -17.49
C ASP A 505 6.07 -23.64 -17.03
N TYR A 506 7.23 -23.11 -16.67
CA TYR A 506 8.28 -23.90 -16.04
C TYR A 506 7.89 -24.23 -14.60
N HIS A 507 7.83 -25.52 -14.30
CA HIS A 507 7.67 -26.02 -12.94
C HIS A 507 8.97 -26.71 -12.52
N PRO A 508 9.69 -26.20 -11.49
CA PRO A 508 10.89 -26.86 -11.01
C PRO A 508 10.56 -28.28 -10.51
N ASP A 509 11.41 -29.25 -10.84
CA ASP A 509 11.24 -30.64 -10.39
C ASP A 509 11.64 -30.75 -8.91
N PRO A 510 10.74 -31.21 -8.02
CA PRO A 510 11.04 -31.37 -6.61
C PRO A 510 12.25 -32.27 -6.31
N SER A 511 12.56 -33.22 -7.19
CA SER A 511 13.70 -34.14 -7.03
C SER A 511 15.06 -33.48 -7.34
N GLU A 512 15.07 -32.37 -8.07
CA GLU A 512 16.29 -31.59 -8.31
C GLU A 512 16.66 -30.70 -7.12
N LEU A 513 15.79 -30.53 -6.12
CA LEU A 513 16.12 -29.81 -4.87
C LEU A 513 17.21 -30.55 -4.08
N GLU A 514 17.30 -31.87 -4.15
CA GLU A 514 18.39 -32.62 -3.51
C GLU A 514 19.78 -32.31 -4.13
N GLN A 515 19.81 -31.66 -5.30
CA GLN A 515 21.03 -31.25 -6.03
C GLN A 515 21.40 -29.78 -5.79
N GLN A 516 20.90 -29.16 -4.72
CA GLN A 516 21.17 -27.76 -4.34
C GLN A 516 22.61 -27.46 -3.92
N ARG A 517 23.45 -28.48 -3.71
CA ARG A 517 24.79 -28.26 -3.17
C ARG A 517 25.67 -27.52 -4.17
N THR A 518 26.10 -26.33 -3.80
CA THR A 518 27.31 -25.73 -4.34
C THR A 518 28.51 -26.64 -4.08
N ASP A 519 29.20 -27.07 -5.14
CA ASP A 519 30.54 -27.65 -4.98
C ASP A 519 31.50 -26.49 -4.68
N GLY A 520 31.45 -25.97 -3.44
CA GLY A 520 32.27 -24.85 -2.98
C GLY A 520 33.76 -25.06 -3.25
N ARG A 521 34.22 -26.32 -3.31
CA ARG A 521 35.60 -26.67 -3.67
C ARG A 521 35.96 -26.29 -5.11
N LYS A 522 35.03 -26.34 -6.06
CA LYS A 522 35.28 -25.88 -7.44
C LYS A 522 35.45 -24.37 -7.49
N ILE A 523 34.62 -23.63 -6.75
CA ILE A 523 34.72 -22.17 -6.69
C ILE A 523 36.04 -21.78 -6.01
N GLN A 524 36.39 -22.44 -4.90
CA GLN A 524 37.69 -22.30 -4.24
C GLN A 524 38.86 -22.60 -5.19
N THR A 525 38.80 -23.70 -5.94
CA THR A 525 39.84 -24.07 -6.91
C THR A 525 39.97 -23.05 -8.03
N ALA A 526 38.85 -22.52 -8.52
CA ALA A 526 38.83 -21.48 -9.55
C ALA A 526 39.41 -20.15 -9.03
N LEU A 527 39.05 -19.75 -7.80
CA LEU A 527 39.60 -18.56 -7.13
C LEU A 527 41.10 -18.71 -6.87
N ALA A 528 41.57 -19.87 -6.40
CA ALA A 528 43.00 -20.15 -6.23
C ALA A 528 43.76 -20.04 -7.56
N SER A 529 43.12 -20.46 -8.66
CA SER A 529 43.67 -20.38 -10.02
C SER A 529 43.62 -18.96 -10.64
N ALA A 530 42.88 -18.02 -10.03
CA ALA A 530 42.73 -16.65 -10.52
C ALA A 530 43.94 -15.74 -10.18
N GLY A 531 44.93 -16.24 -9.44
CA GLY A 531 46.16 -15.51 -9.12
C GLY A 531 45.96 -14.42 -8.06
N LEU A 532 45.29 -14.74 -6.95
CA LEU A 532 44.99 -13.80 -5.85
C LEU A 532 46.22 -13.03 -5.35
N HIS A 533 47.38 -13.69 -5.26
CA HIS A 533 48.64 -13.06 -4.88
C HIS A 533 49.11 -11.98 -5.87
N VAL A 534 48.78 -12.11 -7.16
CA VAL A 534 49.10 -11.10 -8.18
C VAL A 534 48.20 -9.86 -8.03
N LEU A 535 47.02 -10.04 -7.41
CA LEU A 535 46.04 -8.99 -7.14
C LEU A 535 46.19 -8.35 -5.75
N GLY A 536 47.21 -8.74 -4.96
CA GLY A 536 47.41 -8.26 -3.59
C GLY A 536 46.39 -8.80 -2.57
N LEU A 537 45.70 -9.89 -2.89
CA LEU A 537 44.65 -10.48 -2.06
C LEU A 537 45.19 -11.63 -1.18
N PRO A 538 44.59 -11.88 -0.01
CA PRO A 538 45.06 -12.90 0.94
C PRO A 538 44.87 -14.32 0.36
N SER A 539 45.67 -15.28 0.85
CA SER A 539 45.54 -16.68 0.46
C SER A 539 44.26 -17.29 1.05
N LEU A 540 43.60 -18.17 0.28
CA LEU A 540 42.45 -18.94 0.76
C LEU A 540 42.82 -19.97 1.85
N ASP A 541 44.12 -20.29 2.00
CA ASP A 541 44.60 -21.22 3.03
C ASP A 541 44.56 -20.63 4.46
N THR A 542 44.39 -19.31 4.56
CA THR A 542 44.22 -18.64 5.86
C THR A 542 42.73 -18.43 6.07
N PRO A 543 42.09 -19.15 7.02
CA PRO A 543 40.68 -18.94 7.31
C PRO A 543 40.47 -17.52 7.86
N PRO A 544 39.33 -16.88 7.55
CA PRO A 544 38.92 -15.63 8.20
C PRO A 544 38.86 -15.80 9.72
N ASP A 545 38.99 -14.68 10.44
CA ASP A 545 38.85 -14.65 11.88
C ASP A 545 37.46 -15.12 12.34
N GLU A 546 37.37 -15.80 13.49
CA GLU A 546 36.12 -16.36 14.00
C GLU A 546 35.10 -15.26 14.34
N ASP A 547 35.56 -14.13 14.86
CA ASP A 547 34.68 -12.98 15.15
C ASP A 547 34.05 -12.42 13.85
N LEU A 548 34.80 -12.45 12.75
CA LEU A 548 34.31 -12.06 11.42
C LEU A 548 33.34 -13.10 10.84
N LEU A 549 33.58 -14.39 11.04
CA LEU A 549 32.64 -15.44 10.65
C LEU A 549 31.30 -15.30 11.41
N GLU A 550 31.35 -15.01 12.72
CA GLU A 550 30.15 -14.75 13.52
C GLU A 550 29.43 -13.45 13.07
N GLU A 551 30.17 -12.39 12.74
CA GLU A 551 29.60 -11.18 12.14
C GLU A 551 28.82 -11.53 10.85
N MET A 552 29.42 -12.32 9.96
CA MET A 552 28.79 -12.72 8.70
C MET A 552 27.59 -13.67 8.89
N ARG A 553 27.59 -14.54 9.92
CA ARG A 553 26.41 -15.36 10.30
C ARG A 553 25.23 -14.47 10.66
N ASN A 554 25.45 -13.47 11.51
CA ASN A 554 24.40 -12.53 11.91
C ASN A 554 23.83 -11.74 10.71
N ILE A 555 24.69 -11.30 9.78
CA ILE A 555 24.26 -10.61 8.57
C ILE A 555 23.48 -11.55 7.63
N LEU A 556 23.88 -12.82 7.51
CA LEU A 556 23.17 -13.82 6.71
C LEU A 556 21.77 -14.11 7.26
N ASP A 557 21.64 -14.23 8.59
CA ASP A 557 20.35 -14.42 9.26
C ASP A 557 19.43 -13.22 9.03
N GLU A 558 19.94 -11.99 9.22
CA GLU A 558 19.16 -10.77 8.98
C GLU A 558 18.75 -10.63 7.51
N TYR A 559 19.67 -10.91 6.58
CA TYR A 559 19.36 -10.92 5.15
C TYR A 559 18.23 -11.92 4.83
N SER A 560 18.30 -13.12 5.38
CA SER A 560 17.33 -14.20 5.13
C SER A 560 15.95 -13.87 5.69
N ASP A 561 15.89 -13.32 6.91
CA ASP A 561 14.65 -12.88 7.54
C ASP A 561 13.99 -11.73 6.77
N GLN A 562 14.76 -10.71 6.38
CA GLN A 562 14.22 -9.60 5.60
C GLN A 562 13.78 -10.04 4.20
N LEU A 563 14.53 -10.93 3.54
CA LEU A 563 14.17 -11.48 2.23
C LEU A 563 12.86 -12.28 2.31
N MET A 564 12.67 -13.07 3.38
CA MET A 564 11.43 -13.80 3.66
C MET A 564 10.23 -12.86 3.87
N VAL A 565 10.43 -11.73 4.56
CA VAL A 565 9.37 -10.71 4.72
C VAL A 565 8.95 -10.14 3.37
N ILE A 566 9.91 -9.83 2.50
CA ILE A 566 9.63 -9.36 1.14
C ILE A 566 8.88 -10.46 0.36
N ALA A 567 9.31 -11.71 0.45
CA ALA A 567 8.68 -12.87 -0.20
C ALA A 567 7.19 -13.02 0.14
N LYS A 568 6.86 -12.86 1.42
CA LYS A 568 5.48 -12.96 1.94
C LYS A 568 4.63 -11.71 1.64
N THR A 569 5.27 -10.54 1.55
CA THR A 569 4.56 -9.28 1.30
C THR A 569 4.02 -9.21 -0.13
N HIS A 570 4.75 -9.77 -1.10
CA HIS A 570 4.44 -9.63 -2.53
C HIS A 570 3.80 -10.86 -3.17
N THR A 571 3.46 -11.91 -2.41
CA THR A 571 2.63 -13.01 -2.92
C THR A 571 1.15 -12.59 -3.02
N THR A 572 0.44 -13.03 -4.07
CA THR A 572 -1.01 -12.79 -4.20
C THR A 572 -1.86 -13.96 -3.74
N SER A 573 -1.22 -15.10 -3.48
CA SER A 573 -1.88 -16.27 -2.92
C SER A 573 -2.31 -16.02 -1.48
N LYS A 574 -3.58 -16.29 -1.20
CA LYS A 574 -4.18 -16.16 0.14
C LYS A 574 -3.87 -17.35 1.05
N ARG A 575 -3.06 -18.31 0.59
CA ARG A 575 -2.66 -19.47 1.39
C ARG A 575 -1.62 -19.02 2.40
N ALA A 576 -1.77 -19.47 3.64
CA ALA A 576 -0.86 -19.12 4.73
C ALA A 576 0.61 -19.38 4.37
N ASN A 577 0.90 -20.49 3.71
CA ASN A 577 2.27 -20.89 3.36
C ASN A 577 2.68 -20.44 1.94
N ALA A 578 1.99 -19.44 1.37
CA ALA A 578 2.42 -18.89 0.10
C ALA A 578 3.42 -17.76 0.32
N TYR A 579 4.42 -17.75 -0.54
CA TYR A 579 5.50 -16.78 -0.59
C TYR A 579 6.09 -16.87 -1.99
N LEU A 580 6.80 -15.83 -2.40
CA LEU A 580 7.64 -15.91 -3.59
C LEU A 580 8.89 -16.74 -3.28
N SER A 581 9.34 -17.51 -4.25
CA SER A 581 10.62 -18.24 -4.16
C SER A 581 11.81 -17.29 -4.18
N GLU A 582 12.97 -17.73 -3.70
CA GLU A 582 14.21 -16.95 -3.80
C GLU A 582 14.53 -16.63 -5.28
N ALA A 583 14.34 -17.60 -6.18
CA ALA A 583 14.54 -17.41 -7.61
C ALA A 583 13.64 -16.31 -8.21
N GLU A 584 12.40 -16.14 -7.72
CA GLU A 584 11.52 -15.03 -8.11
C GLU A 584 12.08 -13.68 -7.64
N LEU A 585 12.49 -13.58 -6.37
CA LEU A 585 13.04 -12.35 -5.80
C LEU A 585 14.36 -11.95 -6.47
N VAL A 586 15.25 -12.92 -6.70
CA VAL A 586 16.59 -12.71 -7.24
C VAL A 586 16.56 -12.41 -8.74
N SER A 587 15.69 -13.08 -9.50
CA SER A 587 15.44 -12.73 -10.91
C SER A 587 14.67 -11.42 -11.08
N GLY A 588 13.99 -10.94 -10.03
CA GLY A 588 13.11 -9.79 -10.09
C GLY A 588 11.80 -10.06 -10.84
N THR A 589 11.30 -11.30 -10.76
CA THR A 589 10.08 -11.76 -11.44
C THR A 589 9.04 -12.29 -10.45
N ILE A 590 7.78 -12.33 -10.87
CA ILE A 590 6.69 -13.00 -10.15
C ILE A 590 6.03 -13.97 -11.13
N GLN A 591 6.00 -15.26 -10.79
CA GLN A 591 5.47 -16.34 -11.62
C GLN A 591 3.96 -16.53 -11.48
N GLU A 592 3.39 -16.09 -10.35
CA GLU A 592 1.93 -16.08 -10.17
C GLU A 592 1.23 -15.30 -11.29
N ARG A 593 0.10 -15.81 -11.77
CA ARG A 593 -0.64 -15.26 -12.91
C ARG A 593 -1.60 -14.16 -12.46
N TYR A 594 -1.60 -13.02 -13.15
CA TYR A 594 -2.46 -11.88 -12.82
C TYR A 594 -3.53 -11.65 -13.90
N SER A 595 -4.79 -11.51 -13.47
CA SER A 595 -5.86 -11.09 -14.38
C SER A 595 -5.67 -9.65 -14.88
N ASP A 596 -4.99 -8.81 -14.08
CA ASP A 596 -4.66 -7.42 -14.40
C ASP A 596 -3.14 -7.22 -14.39
N HIS A 597 -2.57 -7.07 -15.59
CA HIS A 597 -1.13 -6.89 -15.80
C HIS A 597 -0.58 -5.63 -15.11
N ARG A 598 -1.38 -4.56 -14.98
CA ARG A 598 -0.95 -3.33 -14.29
C ARG A 598 -0.59 -3.62 -12.84
N LYS A 599 -1.44 -4.37 -12.13
CA LYS A 599 -1.20 -4.77 -10.74
C LYS A 599 0.05 -5.62 -10.59
N ARG A 600 0.29 -6.54 -11.54
CA ARG A 600 1.52 -7.34 -11.56
C ARG A 600 2.76 -6.47 -11.66
N ARG A 601 2.77 -5.50 -12.56
CA ARG A 601 3.91 -4.58 -12.74
C ARG A 601 4.13 -3.71 -11.50
N GLU A 602 3.07 -3.22 -10.89
CA GLU A 602 3.15 -2.47 -9.63
C GLU A 602 3.73 -3.32 -8.50
N ALA A 603 3.30 -4.58 -8.36
CA ALA A 603 3.84 -5.54 -7.41
C ALA A 603 5.32 -5.86 -7.68
N VAL A 604 5.69 -6.22 -8.91
CA VAL A 604 7.10 -6.46 -9.31
C VAL A 604 7.97 -5.24 -9.05
N SER A 605 7.48 -4.03 -9.36
CA SER A 605 8.24 -2.80 -9.12
C SER A 605 8.42 -2.50 -7.63
N ALA A 606 7.40 -2.74 -6.80
CA ALA A 606 7.48 -2.57 -5.36
C ALA A 606 8.42 -3.61 -4.73
N MET A 607 8.33 -4.86 -5.17
CA MET A 607 9.23 -5.94 -4.78
C MET A 607 10.68 -5.62 -5.13
N ASN A 608 10.96 -5.22 -6.38
CA ASN A 608 12.31 -4.88 -6.83
C ASN A 608 12.89 -3.66 -6.11
N LEU A 609 12.05 -2.70 -5.70
CA LEU A 609 12.48 -1.59 -4.86
C LEU A 609 12.94 -2.10 -3.48
N GLN A 610 12.14 -2.93 -2.83
CA GLN A 610 12.48 -3.47 -1.50
C GLN A 610 13.70 -4.39 -1.54
N THR A 611 13.80 -5.30 -2.51
CA THR A 611 15.00 -6.14 -2.68
C THR A 611 16.23 -5.31 -3.03
N GLY A 612 16.05 -4.20 -3.77
CA GLY A 612 17.10 -3.24 -4.09
C GLY A 612 17.62 -2.50 -2.85
N GLU A 613 16.74 -2.07 -1.95
CA GLU A 613 17.13 -1.44 -0.68
C GLU A 613 17.76 -2.45 0.28
N LEU A 614 17.22 -3.67 0.40
CA LEU A 614 17.85 -4.76 1.17
C LEU A 614 19.27 -5.02 0.67
N ALA A 615 19.45 -5.20 -0.64
CA ALA A 615 20.78 -5.44 -1.22
C ALA A 615 21.75 -4.25 -1.07
N LYS A 616 21.26 -3.02 -0.87
CA LYS A 616 22.10 -1.87 -0.53
C LYS A 616 22.48 -1.87 0.95
N ALA A 617 21.53 -2.13 1.84
CA ALA A 617 21.76 -2.23 3.27
C ALA A 617 22.80 -3.31 3.59
N ILE A 618 22.63 -4.52 3.04
CA ILE A 618 23.61 -5.59 3.23
C ILE A 618 25.00 -5.22 2.69
N ARG A 619 25.09 -4.54 1.52
CA ARG A 619 26.40 -4.07 1.02
C ARG A 619 27.03 -3.00 1.92
N HIS A 620 26.23 -2.23 2.64
CA HIS A 620 26.72 -1.29 3.64
C HIS A 620 27.27 -2.04 4.85
N GLU A 621 26.52 -3.05 5.33
CA GLU A 621 26.95 -3.96 6.41
C GLU A 621 28.16 -4.83 6.03
N PHE A 622 28.48 -4.99 4.75
CA PHE A 622 29.70 -5.69 4.34
C PHE A 622 30.96 -4.81 4.41
N GLN A 623 30.85 -3.51 4.73
CA GLN A 623 32.01 -2.64 4.91
C GLN A 623 32.54 -2.72 6.35
N SER A 624 33.86 -2.63 6.55
CA SER A 624 34.46 -2.64 7.88
C SER A 624 33.99 -1.44 8.76
N PRO A 625 33.83 -1.63 10.09
CA PRO A 625 33.36 -0.60 11.02
C PRO A 625 34.15 0.72 10.94
N ASP A 626 35.47 0.64 10.83
CA ASP A 626 36.36 1.81 10.75
C ASP A 626 36.03 2.69 9.53
N TYR A 627 35.59 2.06 8.42
CA TYR A 627 35.19 2.76 7.20
C TYR A 627 33.76 3.29 7.24
N ARG A 628 32.87 2.66 8.02
CA ARG A 628 31.51 3.18 8.25
C ARG A 628 31.57 4.48 9.04
N GLU A 629 32.39 4.51 10.09
CA GLU A 629 32.61 5.72 10.91
C GLU A 629 33.23 6.86 10.08
N MET A 630 34.22 6.57 9.21
CA MET A 630 34.76 7.59 8.29
C MET A 630 33.73 8.12 7.27
N GLN A 631 32.81 7.28 6.78
CA GLN A 631 31.75 7.72 5.86
C GLN A 631 30.65 8.53 6.56
N ASP A 632 30.30 8.20 7.79
CA ASP A 632 29.33 8.98 8.58
C ASP A 632 29.90 10.34 9.00
N VAL A 633 31.20 10.41 9.33
CA VAL A 633 31.88 11.68 9.65
C VAL A 633 32.01 12.59 8.41
N THR A 634 32.33 12.02 7.24
CA THR A 634 32.40 12.79 5.98
C THR A 634 31.02 13.24 5.46
N ALA A 635 29.94 12.51 5.79
CA ALA A 635 28.57 12.93 5.50
C ALA A 635 28.09 14.11 6.39
N GLU A 636 28.69 14.31 7.57
CA GLU A 636 28.45 15.48 8.43
C GLU A 636 29.32 16.69 8.07
N GLU A 637 30.44 16.49 7.35
CA GLU A 637 31.40 17.53 6.95
C GLU A 637 31.25 18.03 5.49
N GLU A 638 30.26 17.56 4.73
CA GLU A 638 29.96 18.00 3.33
C GLU A 638 29.46 19.48 3.19
N ASP A 639 29.79 20.36 4.15
CA ASP A 639 29.56 21.80 4.10
C ASP A 639 30.82 22.66 4.27
N GLN A 640 32.05 22.11 4.23
CA GLN A 640 33.24 22.96 4.18
C GLN A 640 34.49 22.33 3.53
N ASP A 641 34.93 23.04 2.48
CA ASP A 641 36.26 23.14 1.90
C ASP A 641 36.92 21.89 1.29
N GLY A 642 37.10 21.97 -0.03
CA GLY A 642 37.99 21.09 -0.77
C GLY A 642 39.44 21.50 -0.57
N ASP A 643 40.30 20.51 -0.39
CA ASP A 643 41.71 20.64 -0.67
C ASP A 643 42.28 19.35 -1.28
N GLU A 644 43.19 19.54 -2.24
CA GLU A 644 43.90 18.50 -2.99
C GLU A 644 45.16 18.04 -2.21
N SER A 645 45.18 16.79 -1.75
CA SER A 645 46.38 15.96 -1.44
C SER A 645 45.87 14.54 -1.14
N ASP A 646 46.40 13.40 -1.57
CA ASP A 646 47.78 13.00 -1.84
C ASP A 646 47.73 11.64 -2.60
N ASP A 647 48.16 11.57 -3.87
CA ASP A 647 47.98 10.41 -4.78
C ASP A 647 48.74 9.11 -4.37
N TRP A 648 49.53 9.14 -3.27
CA TRP A 648 50.30 7.98 -2.80
C TRP A 648 49.73 7.32 -1.53
N GLU A 649 49.03 8.06 -0.66
CA GLU A 649 48.31 7.49 0.49
C GLU A 649 47.01 6.78 0.05
N ASP A 650 46.36 7.32 -1.00
CA ASP A 650 45.16 6.72 -1.60
C ASP A 650 45.40 5.30 -2.15
N MET A 651 46.60 5.01 -2.67
CA MET A 651 46.92 3.71 -3.27
C MET A 651 47.12 2.60 -2.22
N ALA A 652 47.71 2.92 -1.06
CA ALA A 652 47.91 1.97 0.04
C ALA A 652 46.60 1.70 0.79
N GLN A 653 45.80 2.75 1.03
CA GLN A 653 44.44 2.62 1.58
C GLN A 653 43.53 1.82 0.63
N ASP A 654 43.68 1.98 -0.69
CA ASP A 654 42.93 1.20 -1.67
C ASP A 654 43.31 -0.28 -1.70
N GLU A 655 44.59 -0.64 -1.48
CA GLU A 655 45.02 -2.04 -1.37
C GLU A 655 44.47 -2.69 -0.11
N GLU A 656 44.57 -2.02 1.04
CA GLU A 656 44.01 -2.50 2.31
C GLU A 656 42.49 -2.65 2.23
N ARG A 657 41.79 -1.70 1.63
CA ARG A 657 40.34 -1.73 1.40
C ARG A 657 39.91 -2.85 0.45
N ARG A 658 40.71 -3.17 -0.57
CA ARG A 658 40.45 -4.32 -1.46
C ARG A 658 40.66 -5.63 -0.72
N ARG A 659 41.66 -5.69 0.16
CA ARG A 659 41.96 -6.85 1.00
C ARG A 659 40.83 -7.15 1.98
N ASP A 660 40.39 -6.15 2.74
CA ASP A 660 39.28 -6.26 3.71
C ASP A 660 37.97 -6.69 3.02
N LYS A 661 37.61 -6.06 1.89
CA LYS A 661 36.42 -6.44 1.12
C LYS A 661 36.46 -7.88 0.64
N PHE A 662 37.63 -8.38 0.24
CA PHE A 662 37.79 -9.76 -0.19
C PHE A 662 37.67 -10.72 1.00
N GLU A 663 38.32 -10.40 2.13
CA GLU A 663 38.28 -11.21 3.34
C GLU A 663 36.87 -11.35 3.91
N ARG A 664 36.11 -10.25 3.98
CA ARG A 664 34.70 -10.25 4.39
C ARG A 664 33.80 -11.02 3.43
N ALA A 665 33.98 -10.85 2.12
CA ALA A 665 33.24 -11.61 1.11
C ALA A 665 33.56 -13.11 1.17
N TRP A 666 34.81 -13.45 1.50
CA TRP A 666 35.26 -14.83 1.70
C TRP A 666 34.67 -15.45 2.97
N ALA A 667 34.64 -14.72 4.08
CA ALA A 667 33.96 -15.12 5.31
C ALA A 667 32.46 -15.36 5.08
N ALA A 668 31.78 -14.43 4.41
CA ALA A 668 30.36 -14.59 4.07
C ALA A 668 30.09 -15.81 3.19
N TRP A 669 30.99 -16.10 2.24
CA TRP A 669 30.91 -17.30 1.40
C TRP A 669 31.04 -18.58 2.24
N LEU A 670 32.02 -18.65 3.13
CA LEU A 670 32.23 -19.81 4.01
C LEU A 670 31.03 -20.05 4.93
N VAL A 671 30.50 -18.99 5.53
CA VAL A 671 29.30 -19.05 6.37
C VAL A 671 28.11 -19.56 5.57
N ALA A 672 27.90 -19.08 4.35
CA ALA A 672 26.81 -19.55 3.49
C ALA A 672 26.96 -21.02 3.09
N GLU A 673 28.19 -21.50 2.83
CA GLU A 673 28.45 -22.92 2.55
C GLU A 673 28.23 -23.81 3.77
N GLU A 674 28.67 -23.39 4.96
CA GLU A 674 28.43 -24.11 6.23
C GLU A 674 26.93 -24.21 6.53
N ALA A 675 26.23 -23.10 6.36
CA ALA A 675 24.77 -23.01 6.44
C ALA A 675 24.05 -24.04 5.54
N LEU A 676 24.52 -24.19 4.29
CA LEU A 676 23.98 -25.16 3.34
C LEU A 676 24.34 -26.62 3.68
N ASP A 677 25.49 -26.86 4.32
CA ASP A 677 25.91 -28.20 4.75
C ASP A 677 25.15 -28.65 6.02
N ASP A 678 24.87 -27.74 6.95
CA ASP A 678 24.21 -28.02 8.23
C ASP A 678 22.70 -28.27 8.08
N ASP A 679 22.00 -27.43 7.31
CA ASP A 679 20.60 -27.65 6.95
C ASP A 679 20.38 -27.17 5.50
N PRO A 680 20.53 -28.05 4.50
CA PRO A 680 20.28 -27.72 3.10
C PRO A 680 18.88 -27.11 2.85
N SER A 681 17.91 -27.38 3.74
CA SER A 681 16.54 -26.89 3.67
C SER A 681 16.28 -25.60 4.45
N SER A 682 17.25 -25.09 5.21
CA SER A 682 17.07 -23.89 6.05
C SER A 682 17.03 -22.58 5.27
N TYR A 683 17.64 -22.56 4.08
CA TYR A 683 17.78 -21.35 3.26
C TYR A 683 16.90 -21.35 1.99
N GLU A 684 16.20 -22.45 1.70
CA GLU A 684 15.07 -22.38 0.80
C GLU A 684 13.77 -22.10 1.55
N ILE A 685 12.97 -21.24 0.92
CA ILE A 685 11.61 -20.94 1.28
C ILE A 685 10.74 -22.18 0.95
N HIS A 686 11.06 -23.37 1.48
CA HIS A 686 10.29 -24.61 1.33
C HIS A 686 10.48 -25.47 2.58
N LYS A 687 9.83 -25.05 3.69
CA LYS A 687 9.57 -25.94 4.83
C LYS A 687 8.07 -26.18 4.93
N LEU A 688 7.65 -27.40 4.60
CA LEU A 688 6.97 -28.36 5.51
C LEU A 688 6.23 -29.43 4.72
N GLU A 689 6.89 -30.57 4.46
CA GLU A 689 6.26 -31.89 4.54
C GLU A 689 7.30 -32.88 5.10
N SER A 690 7.20 -33.19 6.39
CA SER A 690 7.82 -34.38 6.96
C SER A 690 6.87 -35.06 7.96
N GLY A 691 6.82 -36.38 7.87
CA GLY A 691 5.88 -37.25 8.59
C GLY A 691 6.09 -37.32 10.12
N PRO A 692 5.17 -37.98 10.84
CA PRO A 692 4.85 -37.68 12.23
C PRO A 692 5.86 -38.26 13.22
N LEU A 693 6.55 -37.39 13.95
CA LEU A 693 6.99 -37.65 15.31
C LEU A 693 5.79 -37.52 16.27
N MET A 694 5.80 -38.26 17.38
CA MET A 694 4.72 -38.22 18.37
C MET A 694 4.62 -36.83 19.00
N ALA A 695 3.57 -36.08 18.64
CA ALA A 695 3.38 -34.70 19.08
C ALA A 695 3.25 -34.59 20.62
N ARG A 696 4.06 -33.73 21.22
CA ARG A 696 4.00 -33.30 22.63
C ARG A 696 2.66 -32.59 22.89
N ARG A 697 1.90 -33.01 23.90
CA ARG A 697 0.59 -32.38 24.22
C ARG A 697 0.72 -31.22 25.20
N VAL A 698 0.14 -30.06 24.86
CA VAL A 698 0.09 -28.85 25.70
C VAL A 698 -1.36 -28.54 26.06
N LYS A 699 -1.69 -28.58 27.35
CA LYS A 699 -3.06 -28.36 27.83
C LYS A 699 -3.31 -26.90 28.20
N VAL A 700 -4.34 -26.28 27.62
CA VAL A 700 -4.67 -24.85 27.81
C VAL A 700 -6.09 -24.69 28.36
N ALA A 701 -6.24 -23.89 29.42
CA ALA A 701 -7.55 -23.46 29.90
C ALA A 701 -7.89 -22.05 29.38
N VAL A 702 -9.07 -21.89 28.80
CA VAL A 702 -9.62 -20.60 28.39
C VAL A 702 -10.84 -20.30 29.25
N VAL A 703 -10.78 -19.22 30.03
CA VAL A 703 -11.80 -18.83 31.01
C VAL A 703 -12.66 -17.70 30.44
N GLY A 704 -13.92 -18.03 30.11
CA GLY A 704 -14.90 -17.12 29.54
C GLY A 704 -15.14 -17.36 28.05
N SER A 705 -16.41 -17.44 27.64
CA SER A 705 -16.81 -17.70 26.25
C SER A 705 -17.42 -16.48 25.54
N GLY A 706 -16.94 -15.28 25.90
CA GLY A 706 -17.12 -14.08 25.07
C GLY A 706 -16.29 -14.16 23.79
N LEU A 707 -16.39 -13.15 22.91
CA LEU A 707 -15.66 -13.11 21.63
C LEU A 707 -14.15 -13.33 21.82
N ALA A 708 -13.53 -12.70 22.82
CA ALA A 708 -12.11 -12.84 23.12
C ALA A 708 -11.70 -14.31 23.40
N GLY A 709 -12.47 -15.01 24.25
CA GLY A 709 -12.18 -16.39 24.64
C GLY A 709 -12.50 -17.38 23.54
N LEU A 710 -13.59 -17.17 22.80
CA LEU A 710 -13.93 -17.97 21.64
C LEU A 710 -12.87 -17.85 20.53
N SER A 711 -12.36 -16.64 20.27
CA SER A 711 -11.26 -16.42 19.32
C SER A 711 -9.97 -17.08 19.76
N ALA A 712 -9.58 -16.97 21.04
CA ALA A 712 -8.38 -17.61 21.57
C ALA A 712 -8.48 -19.15 21.50
N ALA A 713 -9.63 -19.71 21.90
CA ALA A 713 -9.88 -21.14 21.85
C ALA A 713 -9.89 -21.66 20.40
N TYR A 714 -10.49 -20.91 19.47
CA TYR A 714 -10.50 -21.24 18.05
C TYR A 714 -9.09 -21.29 17.46
N LEU A 715 -8.25 -20.28 17.74
CA LEU A 715 -6.88 -20.21 17.25
C LEU A 715 -6.04 -21.39 17.76
N LEU A 716 -6.09 -21.66 19.06
CA LEU A 716 -5.36 -22.77 19.69
C LEU A 716 -5.87 -24.15 19.24
N ALA A 717 -7.17 -24.30 19.01
CA ALA A 717 -7.75 -25.58 18.59
C ALA A 717 -7.56 -25.86 17.09
N SER A 718 -7.37 -24.81 16.29
CA SER A 718 -7.25 -24.92 14.82
C SER A 718 -5.80 -25.00 14.33
N SER A 719 -4.81 -24.79 15.20
CA SER A 719 -3.41 -25.08 14.89
C SER A 719 -3.22 -26.61 14.79
N HIS A 720 -3.03 -27.14 13.58
CA HIS A 720 -2.78 -28.57 13.36
C HIS A 720 -1.47 -28.83 12.58
N ARG A 721 -0.65 -29.71 13.18
CA ARG A 721 0.26 -30.73 12.61
C ARG A 721 1.49 -30.34 11.80
N ASP A 722 1.94 -29.10 11.86
CA ASP A 722 3.36 -28.81 11.68
C ASP A 722 3.92 -28.44 13.05
N ASN A 723 5.04 -29.04 13.47
CA ASN A 723 5.86 -28.74 14.67
C ASN A 723 5.68 -29.60 15.96
N ASP A 724 5.32 -30.88 15.89
CA ASP A 724 5.42 -31.81 17.04
C ASP A 724 4.71 -31.39 18.35
N VAL A 725 3.74 -30.45 18.32
CA VAL A 725 2.96 -30.04 19.50
C VAL A 725 1.45 -30.04 19.21
N GLU A 726 0.65 -30.68 20.06
CA GLU A 726 -0.81 -30.73 19.98
C GLU A 726 -1.43 -29.98 21.17
N TYR A 727 -2.23 -28.94 20.92
CA TYR A 727 -2.95 -28.20 21.98
C TYR A 727 -4.25 -28.90 22.40
N GLU A 728 -4.38 -29.20 23.68
CA GLU A 728 -5.61 -29.68 24.32
C GLU A 728 -6.33 -28.50 24.98
N VAL A 729 -7.30 -27.91 24.27
CA VAL A 729 -7.99 -26.68 24.68
C VAL A 729 -9.26 -26.99 25.49
N HIS A 730 -9.35 -26.42 26.69
CA HIS A 730 -10.52 -26.48 27.57
C HIS A 730 -11.15 -25.09 27.72
N LEU A 731 -12.38 -24.92 27.22
CA LEU A 731 -13.14 -23.68 27.35
C LEU A 731 -14.11 -23.77 28.54
N PHE A 732 -14.01 -22.84 29.49
CA PHE A 732 -14.85 -22.77 30.68
C PHE A 732 -15.85 -21.60 30.61
N GLU A 733 -17.13 -21.88 30.83
CA GLU A 733 -18.21 -20.90 30.89
C GLU A 733 -19.07 -21.09 32.14
N LYS A 734 -19.36 -19.99 32.85
CA LYS A 734 -20.15 -20.01 34.08
C LYS A 734 -21.64 -20.26 33.81
N THR A 735 -22.14 -19.91 32.63
CA THR A 735 -23.55 -20.09 32.24
C THR A 735 -23.80 -21.41 31.52
N ALA A 736 -25.08 -21.75 31.35
CA ALA A 736 -25.52 -22.95 30.61
C ALA A 736 -25.39 -22.83 29.09
N THR A 737 -25.08 -21.63 28.58
CA THR A 737 -24.90 -21.32 27.16
C THR A 737 -23.64 -20.50 26.96
N LEU A 738 -23.07 -20.51 25.74
CA LEU A 738 -21.89 -19.71 25.40
C LEU A 738 -22.19 -18.20 25.45
N GLY A 739 -21.24 -17.43 25.96
CA GLY A 739 -21.42 -16.04 26.42
C GLY A 739 -21.74 -15.05 25.30
N MET A 740 -21.12 -15.17 24.13
CA MET A 740 -21.29 -14.22 23.03
C MET A 740 -22.73 -14.14 22.46
N ASP A 741 -23.53 -15.21 22.57
CA ASP A 741 -24.93 -15.26 22.13
C ASP A 741 -25.92 -15.42 23.31
N SER A 742 -25.44 -15.37 24.55
CA SER A 742 -26.21 -15.69 25.76
C SER A 742 -27.36 -14.73 26.06
N SER A 743 -27.24 -13.47 25.67
CA SER A 743 -28.27 -12.43 25.91
C SER A 743 -29.20 -12.23 24.70
N SER A 744 -28.86 -12.81 23.54
CA SER A 744 -29.65 -12.69 22.31
C SER A 744 -30.97 -13.47 22.43
N VAL A 745 -32.03 -12.97 21.81
CA VAL A 745 -33.39 -13.51 21.94
C VAL A 745 -33.95 -13.90 20.58
N SER A 746 -34.72 -14.99 20.54
CA SER A 746 -35.45 -15.41 19.34
C SER A 746 -36.92 -15.03 19.46
N ILE A 747 -37.49 -14.37 18.45
CA ILE A 747 -38.91 -14.01 18.35
C ILE A 747 -39.52 -14.75 17.15
N GLY A 748 -40.72 -15.31 17.29
CA GLY A 748 -41.43 -16.05 16.24
C GLY A 748 -41.75 -17.51 16.64
N ASN A 749 -42.39 -18.25 15.74
CA ASN A 749 -42.77 -19.66 15.95
C ASN A 749 -41.57 -20.61 15.70
N GLU A 750 -41.68 -21.89 16.09
CA GLU A 750 -40.58 -22.87 15.97
C GLU A 750 -40.05 -23.02 14.53
N ASP A 751 -40.92 -22.89 13.53
CA ASP A 751 -40.55 -23.01 12.11
C ASP A 751 -39.97 -21.73 11.49
N GLN A 752 -40.15 -20.56 12.12
CA GLN A 752 -39.69 -19.25 11.64
C GLN A 752 -39.25 -18.34 12.80
N GLN A 753 -37.97 -18.44 13.19
CA GLN A 753 -37.40 -17.62 14.27
C GLN A 753 -36.56 -16.45 13.75
N TRP A 754 -36.83 -15.23 14.24
CA TRP A 754 -35.97 -14.06 14.11
C TRP A 754 -35.08 -13.90 15.34
N ARG A 755 -33.75 -14.03 15.16
CA ARG A 755 -32.76 -13.80 16.22
C ARG A 755 -32.41 -12.31 16.32
N ILE A 756 -32.59 -11.73 17.50
CA ILE A 756 -32.18 -10.35 17.83
C ILE A 756 -30.93 -10.43 18.70
N ASP A 757 -29.84 -9.85 18.20
CA ASP A 757 -28.58 -9.76 18.94
C ASP A 757 -28.70 -8.72 20.06
N VAL A 758 -28.24 -9.09 21.27
CA VAL A 758 -28.26 -8.21 22.45
C VAL A 758 -26.86 -8.19 23.09
N PRO A 759 -26.21 -7.02 23.21
CA PRO A 759 -26.61 -5.72 22.65
C PRO A 759 -26.48 -5.73 21.11
N MET A 760 -26.91 -4.65 20.46
CA MET A 760 -26.65 -4.40 19.04
C MET A 760 -25.17 -4.65 18.69
N ARG A 761 -24.92 -5.51 17.69
CA ARG A 761 -23.57 -5.89 17.24
C ARG A 761 -23.28 -5.40 15.82
N SER A 762 -23.24 -4.10 15.65
CA SER A 762 -22.70 -3.49 14.45
C SER A 762 -21.21 -3.21 14.57
N PHE A 763 -20.50 -3.26 13.46
CA PHE A 763 -19.09 -2.90 13.37
C PHE A 763 -18.85 -2.09 12.10
N GLN A 764 -17.89 -1.16 12.13
CA GLN A 764 -17.63 -0.23 11.04
C GLN A 764 -16.27 -0.49 10.37
N GLY A 765 -16.24 -0.46 9.04
CA GLY A 765 -15.13 -0.99 8.23
C GLY A 765 -13.72 -0.57 8.64
N GLY A 766 -13.49 0.70 8.97
CA GLY A 766 -12.13 1.18 9.25
C GLY A 766 -11.64 0.96 10.69
N TYR A 767 -12.53 0.84 11.68
CA TYR A 767 -12.12 0.58 13.09
C TYR A 767 -12.05 -0.92 13.43
N TYR A 768 -12.67 -1.79 12.62
CA TYR A 768 -12.76 -3.23 12.90
C TYR A 768 -12.08 -4.14 11.86
N PRO A 769 -10.85 -3.86 11.39
CA PRO A 769 -10.20 -4.64 10.34
C PRO A 769 -10.00 -6.12 10.75
N ARG A 770 -9.60 -6.38 12.00
CA ARG A 770 -9.27 -7.72 12.50
C ARG A 770 -10.52 -8.56 12.75
N LEU A 771 -11.59 -7.96 13.27
CA LEU A 771 -12.89 -8.62 13.37
C LEU A 771 -13.45 -9.01 11.99
N ILE A 772 -13.35 -8.12 11.00
CA ILE A 772 -13.79 -8.39 9.63
C ILE A 772 -13.00 -9.54 9.01
N ALA A 773 -11.69 -9.55 9.20
CA ALA A 773 -10.84 -10.62 8.72
C ALA A 773 -11.17 -11.96 9.39
N LEU A 774 -11.41 -11.98 10.71
CA LEU A 774 -11.85 -13.18 11.45
C LEU A 774 -13.18 -13.71 10.89
N TYR A 775 -14.18 -12.84 10.75
CA TYR A 775 -15.49 -13.25 10.22
C TYR A 775 -15.41 -13.74 8.77
N THR A 776 -14.58 -13.09 7.96
CA THR A 776 -14.35 -13.52 6.56
C THR A 776 -13.69 -14.89 6.52
N GLN A 777 -12.69 -15.15 7.36
CA GLN A 777 -12.01 -16.44 7.46
C GLN A 777 -12.93 -17.55 7.95
N LEU A 778 -13.77 -17.27 8.95
CA LEU A 778 -14.77 -18.22 9.43
C LEU A 778 -15.89 -18.46 8.40
N GLY A 779 -16.06 -17.57 7.41
CA GLY A 779 -17.17 -17.58 6.46
C GLY A 779 -18.50 -17.09 7.06
N VAL A 780 -18.45 -16.28 8.12
CA VAL A 780 -19.61 -15.62 8.73
C VAL A 780 -20.12 -14.55 7.79
N ALA A 781 -21.37 -14.67 7.34
CA ALA A 781 -21.96 -13.73 6.41
C ALA A 781 -22.45 -12.46 7.13
N PHE A 782 -21.94 -11.29 6.74
CA PHE A 782 -22.41 -9.98 7.19
C PHE A 782 -22.84 -9.11 6.01
N ARG A 783 -23.70 -8.12 6.28
CA ARG A 783 -24.23 -7.18 5.29
C ARG A 783 -24.02 -5.75 5.74
N GLN A 784 -23.88 -4.85 4.77
CA GLN A 784 -23.87 -3.41 5.03
C GLN A 784 -25.22 -2.97 5.63
N LYS A 785 -25.17 -2.22 6.73
CA LYS A 785 -26.32 -1.61 7.41
C LYS A 785 -25.85 -0.30 8.01
N ASP A 786 -25.90 0.72 7.19
CA ASP A 786 -25.60 2.09 7.56
C ASP A 786 -26.78 2.70 8.34
N PHE A 787 -26.50 3.27 9.52
CA PHE A 787 -27.50 3.79 10.44
C PHE A 787 -27.69 5.29 10.30
N SER A 788 -28.93 5.73 10.43
CA SER A 788 -29.30 7.13 10.60
C SER A 788 -29.56 7.46 12.07
N TYR A 789 -29.33 8.71 12.48
CA TYR A 789 -29.41 9.14 13.89
C TYR A 789 -30.36 10.32 14.09
N SER A 790 -31.13 10.29 15.17
CA SER A 790 -31.83 11.45 15.71
C SER A 790 -31.28 11.78 17.10
N PHE A 791 -31.10 13.07 17.38
CA PHE A 791 -30.71 13.57 18.69
C PHE A 791 -31.89 14.35 19.27
N SER A 792 -32.31 14.00 20.49
CA SER A 792 -33.49 14.58 21.12
C SER A 792 -33.21 14.93 22.58
N LEU A 793 -33.81 16.04 23.04
CA LEU A 793 -33.81 16.44 24.44
C LEU A 793 -35.13 16.05 25.09
N PHE A 794 -35.04 15.36 26.21
CA PHE A 794 -36.17 15.03 27.08
C PHE A 794 -36.32 16.12 28.14
N SER A 795 -37.50 16.73 28.22
CA SER A 795 -37.84 17.74 29.22
C SER A 795 -39.09 17.36 30.00
N HIS A 796 -39.00 17.50 31.33
CA HIS A 796 -40.11 17.26 32.24
C HIS A 796 -40.71 18.60 32.68
N SER A 797 -42.00 18.83 32.41
CA SER A 797 -42.77 19.98 32.87
C SER A 797 -44.07 19.48 33.50
N GLU A 798 -44.55 20.15 34.56
CA GLU A 798 -45.70 19.73 35.41
C GLU A 798 -47.02 19.45 34.66
N LYS A 799 -47.13 19.80 33.37
CA LYS A 799 -48.34 19.58 32.56
C LYS A 799 -48.16 18.75 31.28
N THR A 800 -46.92 18.51 30.81
CA THR A 800 -46.65 17.75 29.57
C THR A 800 -45.19 17.28 29.51
N GLN A 801 -44.97 15.98 29.27
CA GLN A 801 -43.66 15.45 28.88
C GLN A 801 -43.47 15.68 27.37
N HIS A 802 -42.34 16.27 26.97
CA HIS A 802 -42.07 16.51 25.56
C HIS A 802 -40.62 16.15 25.20
N LEU A 803 -40.50 15.11 24.38
CA LEU A 803 -39.29 14.75 23.67
C LEU A 803 -39.17 15.62 22.41
N ARG A 804 -38.09 16.40 22.32
CA ARG A 804 -37.88 17.35 21.23
C ARG A 804 -36.61 17.02 20.46
N THR A 805 -36.77 16.67 19.18
CA THR A 805 -35.63 16.44 18.28
C THR A 805 -34.87 17.73 18.01
N THR A 806 -33.60 17.73 18.40
CA THR A 806 -32.69 18.87 18.24
C THR A 806 -31.96 18.80 16.92
N MET A 807 -31.50 17.62 16.50
CA MET A 807 -30.71 17.42 15.28
C MET A 807 -31.02 16.06 14.65
N ILE A 808 -30.99 16.02 13.32
CA ILE A 808 -31.11 14.79 12.54
C ILE A 808 -29.84 14.61 11.74
N TYR A 809 -29.33 13.38 11.70
CA TYR A 809 -28.26 12.98 10.81
C TYR A 809 -28.76 11.87 9.89
N ASN A 810 -28.84 12.18 8.59
CA ASN A 810 -29.37 11.26 7.58
C ASN A 810 -28.27 10.44 6.90
N GLY A 811 -26.99 10.77 7.12
CA GLY A 811 -25.86 10.26 6.35
C GLY A 811 -25.49 8.82 6.65
N ALA A 812 -26.14 7.88 5.94
CA ALA A 812 -25.76 6.46 5.90
C ALA A 812 -24.25 6.24 5.61
N SER A 813 -23.59 7.15 4.90
CA SER A 813 -22.15 7.04 4.55
C SER A 813 -21.35 8.34 4.78
N GLY A 814 -21.86 9.24 5.61
CA GLY A 814 -21.29 10.59 5.74
C GLY A 814 -21.74 11.60 4.68
N ARG A 815 -22.48 11.17 3.64
CA ARG A 815 -22.81 11.99 2.45
C ARG A 815 -24.12 12.78 2.52
N ASP A 816 -25.15 12.26 3.19
CA ASP A 816 -26.48 12.91 3.25
C ASP A 816 -26.63 13.95 4.40
N GLY A 817 -25.58 14.13 5.20
CA GLY A 817 -25.42 15.27 6.12
C GLY A 817 -26.48 15.45 7.20
N VAL A 818 -26.58 16.69 7.68
CA VAL A 818 -27.48 17.12 8.77
C VAL A 818 -28.84 17.54 8.21
N GLY A 819 -29.89 16.88 8.69
CA GLY A 819 -31.30 17.17 8.36
C GLY A 819 -31.98 18.12 9.34
N MET A 820 -33.14 18.66 8.93
CA MET A 820 -33.94 19.56 9.76
C MET A 820 -35.07 18.81 10.48
N PRO A 821 -35.22 18.95 11.82
CA PRO A 821 -36.34 18.40 12.58
C PRO A 821 -37.71 18.92 12.12
N ALA A 822 -38.73 18.09 12.23
CA ALA A 822 -40.11 18.34 11.79
C ALA A 822 -40.70 19.65 12.36
N TRP A 823 -40.56 19.89 13.66
CA TRP A 823 -41.08 21.10 14.30
C TRP A 823 -40.44 22.40 13.78
N LEU A 824 -39.19 22.33 13.26
CA LEU A 824 -38.55 23.47 12.59
C LEU A 824 -39.05 23.65 11.16
N GLN A 825 -39.44 22.56 10.48
CA GLN A 825 -40.05 22.62 9.15
C GLN A 825 -41.43 23.27 9.20
N ASP A 826 -42.21 23.00 10.27
CA ASP A 826 -43.59 23.47 10.41
C ASP A 826 -43.69 24.96 10.82
N LEU A 827 -42.61 25.53 11.40
CA LEU A 827 -42.49 26.96 11.68
C LEU A 827 -42.28 27.75 10.36
N HIS A 828 -43.37 28.28 9.79
CA HIS A 828 -43.41 29.09 8.57
C HIS A 828 -42.59 30.42 8.62
N LEU A 829 -41.85 30.70 9.69
CA LEU A 829 -40.95 31.84 9.85
C LEU A 829 -39.50 31.39 9.60
N TYR A 830 -39.20 31.05 8.36
CA TYR A 830 -37.90 30.49 8.00
C TYR A 830 -36.92 31.58 7.50
N GLN A 831 -36.06 32.07 8.41
CA GLN A 831 -34.78 32.67 8.04
C GLN A 831 -33.88 31.57 7.47
N LYS A 832 -33.89 31.42 6.13
CA LYS A 832 -33.00 30.53 5.37
C LYS A 832 -31.53 30.82 5.74
N GLY A 833 -30.89 29.92 6.48
CA GLY A 833 -29.44 29.81 6.51
C GLY A 833 -28.81 29.66 7.89
N SER A 834 -29.17 30.48 8.87
CA SER A 834 -28.30 30.67 10.05
C SER A 834 -28.03 29.40 10.86
N ARG A 835 -29.05 28.66 11.30
CA ARG A 835 -28.85 27.49 12.21
C ARG A 835 -28.27 26.24 11.56
N VAL A 836 -28.62 25.99 10.30
CA VAL A 836 -28.08 24.85 9.53
C VAL A 836 -26.62 25.13 9.18
N VAL A 837 -26.30 26.36 8.75
CA VAL A 837 -24.94 26.79 8.46
C VAL A 837 -24.08 26.75 9.72
N THR A 838 -24.58 27.19 10.88
CA THR A 838 -23.78 27.17 12.12
C THR A 838 -23.50 25.76 12.63
N ARG A 839 -24.43 24.82 12.45
CA ARG A 839 -24.21 23.40 12.79
C ARG A 839 -23.31 22.68 11.79
N ALA A 840 -23.46 22.96 10.50
CA ALA A 840 -22.54 22.47 9.47
C ALA A 840 -21.12 22.98 9.72
N PHE A 841 -20.98 24.23 10.17
CA PHE A 841 -19.70 24.78 10.59
C PHE A 841 -19.13 24.09 11.83
N ALA A 842 -19.93 23.84 12.87
CA ALA A 842 -19.47 23.09 14.04
C ALA A 842 -19.01 21.66 13.66
N LEU A 843 -19.77 20.98 12.79
CA LEU A 843 -19.36 19.70 12.22
C LEU A 843 -18.05 19.82 11.42
N GLY A 844 -17.90 20.88 10.63
CA GLY A 844 -16.67 21.18 9.90
C GLY A 844 -15.47 21.44 10.81
N LEU A 845 -15.65 22.20 11.90
CA LEU A 845 -14.61 22.41 12.92
C LEU A 845 -14.23 21.10 13.60
N PHE A 846 -15.20 20.24 13.90
CA PHE A 846 -14.95 18.92 14.46
C PHE A 846 -14.09 18.06 13.51
N ILE A 847 -14.45 18.01 12.22
CA ILE A 847 -13.67 17.31 11.19
C ILE A 847 -12.27 17.93 11.00
N LEU A 848 -12.14 19.26 11.08
CA LEU A 848 -10.83 19.91 11.01
C LEU A 848 -9.97 19.59 12.25
N SER A 849 -10.58 19.50 13.43
CA SER A 849 -9.88 19.16 14.66
C SER A 849 -9.44 17.70 14.70
N THR A 850 -10.14 16.77 14.04
CA THR A 850 -9.65 15.40 13.86
C THR A 850 -8.41 15.36 12.95
N ILE A 851 -8.24 16.30 12.01
CA ILE A 851 -7.02 16.37 11.17
C ILE A 851 -5.81 16.86 11.99
N GLN A 852 -6.02 17.53 13.12
CA GLN A 852 -4.97 17.98 14.04
C GLN A 852 -4.49 16.89 15.02
N LEU A 853 -4.92 15.63 14.83
CA LEU A 853 -4.57 14.44 15.63
C LEU A 853 -3.07 14.28 15.92
N PHE A 854 -2.19 14.83 15.09
CA PHE A 854 -0.74 14.69 15.21
C PHE A 854 -0.06 15.56 16.27
N ARG A 855 -0.81 16.25 17.15
CA ARG A 855 -0.23 17.26 18.07
C ARG A 855 -0.56 17.14 19.56
N HIS A 856 -1.44 16.25 20.02
CA HIS A 856 -1.84 16.23 21.44
C HIS A 856 -2.05 14.82 21.99
N ASN A 857 -1.20 14.39 22.92
CA ASN A 857 -1.20 13.01 23.45
C ASN A 857 -1.73 12.85 24.89
N GLU A 858 -2.20 13.90 25.59
CA GLU A 858 -2.46 13.79 27.05
C GLU A 858 -3.74 14.47 27.58
N LEU A 859 -4.63 14.96 26.73
CA LEU A 859 -5.87 15.63 27.18
C LEU A 859 -7.05 14.67 27.35
N ILE A 860 -7.92 14.97 28.32
CA ILE A 860 -9.27 14.38 28.38
C ILE A 860 -10.24 15.14 27.47
N PHE A 861 -11.37 14.51 27.12
CA PHE A 861 -12.36 15.05 26.18
C PHE A 861 -12.89 16.44 26.59
N GLU A 862 -13.15 16.67 27.88
CA GLU A 862 -13.67 17.95 28.36
C GLU A 862 -12.69 19.12 28.17
N GLU A 863 -11.41 18.90 28.47
CA GLU A 863 -10.35 19.89 28.30
C GLU A 863 -10.17 20.24 26.82
N TRP A 864 -10.06 19.23 25.97
CA TRP A 864 -9.97 19.41 24.53
C TRP A 864 -11.16 20.18 23.95
N ALA A 865 -12.38 19.85 24.39
CA ALA A 865 -13.58 20.56 23.94
C ALA A 865 -13.58 22.04 24.34
N ALA A 866 -12.96 22.39 25.46
CA ALA A 866 -12.81 23.77 25.94
C ALA A 866 -11.67 24.54 25.24
N GLU A 867 -10.58 23.86 24.88
CA GLU A 867 -9.45 24.43 24.14
C GLU A 867 -9.79 24.72 22.68
N THR A 868 -10.58 23.87 22.04
CA THR A 868 -10.99 24.00 20.63
C THR A 868 -12.09 25.04 20.38
N VAL A 869 -12.61 25.70 21.43
CA VAL A 869 -13.61 26.76 21.28
C VAL A 869 -13.04 27.93 20.47
N PRO A 870 -13.67 28.38 19.38
CA PRO A 870 -13.21 29.54 18.62
C PRO A 870 -13.23 30.84 19.46
N ARG A 871 -12.07 31.41 19.78
CA ARG A 871 -11.96 32.60 20.66
C ARG A 871 -11.84 33.95 19.92
N ASN A 872 -11.54 33.96 18.62
CA ASN A 872 -11.35 35.21 17.87
C ASN A 872 -12.60 36.09 17.85
N PHE A 873 -12.41 37.41 17.87
CA PHE A 873 -13.49 38.41 17.92
C PHE A 873 -14.57 38.21 16.84
N ILE A 874 -14.17 37.88 15.61
CA ILE A 874 -15.08 37.61 14.48
C ILE A 874 -16.00 36.41 14.78
N TRP A 875 -15.46 35.34 15.37
CA TRP A 875 -16.22 34.12 15.67
C TRP A 875 -17.24 34.33 16.79
N ARG A 876 -16.93 35.20 17.76
CA ARG A 876 -17.86 35.59 18.84
C ARG A 876 -19.03 36.42 18.32
N ILE A 877 -18.79 37.33 17.37
CA ILE A 877 -19.87 38.08 16.70
C ILE A 877 -20.82 37.12 15.95
N LEU A 878 -20.26 36.12 15.29
CA LEU A 878 -21.01 35.11 14.54
C LEU A 878 -21.59 33.99 15.42
N ARG A 879 -21.40 34.07 16.75
CA ARG A 879 -21.89 33.10 17.76
C ARG A 879 -21.40 31.66 17.57
N PHE A 880 -20.28 31.46 16.89
CA PHE A 880 -19.73 30.12 16.68
C PHE A 880 -19.13 29.51 17.96
N ASP A 881 -18.69 30.34 18.91
CA ASP A 881 -18.29 29.93 20.26
C ASP A 881 -19.45 29.23 21.01
N THR A 882 -20.64 29.85 21.00
CA THR A 882 -21.84 29.25 21.61
C THR A 882 -22.34 28.04 20.85
N THR A 883 -22.21 28.04 19.52
CA THR A 883 -22.65 26.91 18.68
C THR A 883 -21.77 25.69 18.86
N TRP A 884 -20.45 25.85 18.98
CA TRP A 884 -19.53 24.76 19.28
C TRP A 884 -19.87 24.10 20.61
N ARG A 885 -20.10 24.88 21.67
CA ARG A 885 -20.48 24.35 22.99
C ARG A 885 -21.79 23.55 22.95
N SER A 886 -22.80 24.07 22.26
CA SER A 886 -24.07 23.34 22.06
C SER A 886 -23.86 22.08 21.22
N PHE A 887 -23.04 22.10 20.18
CA PHE A 887 -22.73 20.92 19.38
C PHE A 887 -22.06 19.82 20.21
N THR A 888 -21.09 20.16 21.06
CA THR A 888 -20.45 19.19 21.95
C THR A 888 -21.45 18.59 22.93
N GLN A 889 -22.29 19.41 23.57
CA GLN A 889 -23.26 18.95 24.57
C GLN A 889 -24.44 18.17 23.98
N ASP A 890 -24.95 18.60 22.83
CA ASP A 890 -26.18 18.07 22.25
C ASP A 890 -25.94 16.97 21.21
N VAL A 891 -24.68 16.77 20.77
CA VAL A 891 -24.33 15.79 19.70
C VAL A 891 -23.16 14.90 20.09
N LEU A 892 -21.98 15.46 20.42
CA LEU A 892 -20.78 14.65 20.65
C LEU A 892 -20.87 13.82 21.94
N ILE A 893 -21.25 14.43 23.07
CA ILE A 893 -21.43 13.72 24.34
C ILE A 893 -22.49 12.61 24.20
N PRO A 894 -23.70 12.87 23.64
CA PRO A 894 -24.68 11.81 23.42
C PRO A 894 -24.19 10.67 22.54
N LEU A 895 -23.47 10.99 21.45
CA LEU A 895 -22.93 10.00 20.53
C LEU A 895 -21.93 9.08 21.25
N PHE A 896 -20.93 9.64 21.94
CA PHE A 896 -19.93 8.84 22.65
C PHE A 896 -20.52 8.13 23.88
N SER A 897 -21.50 8.73 24.56
CA SER A 897 -22.29 8.06 25.62
C SER A 897 -23.00 6.81 25.09
N ALA A 898 -23.56 6.87 23.87
CA ALA A 898 -24.17 5.71 23.21
C ALA A 898 -23.13 4.66 22.79
N VAL A 899 -22.01 5.07 22.16
CA VAL A 899 -20.93 4.16 21.71
C VAL A 899 -20.27 3.42 22.87
N CYS A 900 -19.91 4.16 23.93
CA CYS A 900 -19.27 3.62 25.13
C CYS A 900 -20.29 3.05 26.13
N THR A 901 -21.59 3.22 25.88
CA THR A 901 -22.68 2.87 26.81
C THR A 901 -22.43 3.41 28.22
N ALA A 902 -21.96 4.67 28.31
CA ALA A 902 -21.41 5.28 29.51
C ALA A 902 -22.11 6.60 29.87
N PRO A 903 -22.15 7.00 31.15
CA PRO A 903 -22.71 8.28 31.55
C PRO A 903 -21.79 9.43 31.12
N LYS A 904 -22.36 10.63 30.98
CA LYS A 904 -21.64 11.81 30.45
C LYS A 904 -20.35 12.15 31.20
N GLU A 905 -20.29 11.91 32.51
CA GLU A 905 -19.12 12.19 33.35
C GLU A 905 -17.92 11.35 32.92
N ILE A 906 -18.17 10.10 32.57
CA ILE A 906 -17.15 9.17 32.07
C ILE A 906 -16.72 9.55 30.65
N VAL A 907 -17.64 10.00 29.80
CA VAL A 907 -17.31 10.48 28.45
C VAL A 907 -16.39 11.71 28.53
N ASN A 908 -16.66 12.63 29.45
CA ASN A 908 -15.82 13.82 29.65
C ASN A 908 -14.40 13.49 30.13
N ALA A 909 -14.25 12.46 30.97
CA ALA A 909 -12.97 12.00 31.49
C ALA A 909 -12.21 11.03 30.55
N HIS A 910 -12.80 10.67 29.40
CA HIS A 910 -12.18 9.77 28.44
C HIS A 910 -10.98 10.44 27.76
N PRO A 911 -9.87 9.72 27.52
CA PRO A 911 -8.78 10.23 26.68
C PRO A 911 -9.29 10.62 25.30
N VAL A 912 -8.99 11.84 24.85
CA VAL A 912 -9.57 12.37 23.60
C VAL A 912 -8.99 11.72 22.34
N GLU A 913 -7.72 11.31 22.38
CA GLU A 913 -7.03 10.62 21.28
C GLU A 913 -7.86 9.43 20.77
N ASP A 914 -8.35 8.58 21.67
CA ASP A 914 -9.12 7.38 21.33
C ASP A 914 -10.47 7.70 20.66
N PHE A 915 -11.10 8.84 21.01
CA PHE A 915 -12.33 9.31 20.34
C PHE A 915 -12.03 9.88 18.96
N LEU A 916 -10.95 10.65 18.82
CA LEU A 916 -10.55 11.22 17.54
C LEU A 916 -10.08 10.13 16.56
N ASP A 917 -9.33 9.12 17.05
CA ASP A 917 -8.93 7.95 16.26
C ASP A 917 -10.15 7.13 15.82
N TYR A 918 -11.11 6.90 16.71
CA TYR A 918 -12.36 6.24 16.35
C TYR A 918 -13.08 6.98 15.22
N VAL A 919 -13.17 8.32 15.29
CA VAL A 919 -13.82 9.14 14.25
C VAL A 919 -13.02 9.14 12.94
N TRP A 920 -11.69 9.26 13.03
CA TRP A 920 -10.79 9.24 11.87
C TRP A 920 -10.90 7.94 11.09
N LEU A 921 -10.76 6.80 11.78
CA LEU A 921 -10.81 5.47 11.17
C LEU A 921 -12.19 5.14 10.63
N THR A 922 -13.24 5.68 11.22
CA THR A 922 -14.61 5.46 10.75
C THR A 922 -15.00 6.38 9.58
N PHE A 923 -14.28 7.47 9.36
CA PHE A 923 -14.60 8.47 8.34
C PHE A 923 -14.64 7.87 6.93
N GLY A 924 -15.79 8.00 6.25
CA GLY A 924 -15.97 7.49 4.88
C GLY A 924 -16.13 5.97 4.75
N THR A 925 -16.26 5.24 5.87
CA THR A 925 -16.41 3.77 5.88
C THR A 925 -17.83 3.32 6.24
N HIS A 926 -18.21 2.11 5.84
CA HIS A 926 -19.56 1.55 6.03
C HIS A 926 -19.73 0.77 7.34
N HIS A 927 -20.96 0.74 7.86
CA HIS A 927 -21.37 -0.12 8.97
C HIS A 927 -21.87 -1.48 8.48
N TYR A 928 -21.62 -2.52 9.27
CA TYR A 928 -21.99 -3.90 8.97
C TYR A 928 -22.69 -4.58 10.15
N VAL A 929 -23.55 -5.55 9.84
CA VAL A 929 -24.21 -6.45 10.81
C VAL A 929 -24.18 -7.89 10.31
N VAL A 930 -24.09 -8.86 11.21
CA VAL A 930 -24.14 -10.29 10.87
C VAL A 930 -25.55 -10.67 10.39
N THR A 931 -25.64 -11.41 9.28
CA THR A 931 -26.91 -11.74 8.63
C THR A 931 -27.70 -12.84 9.33
N LYS A 932 -27.00 -13.84 9.89
CA LYS A 932 -27.58 -15.02 10.55
C LYS A 932 -27.60 -14.90 12.08
N GLY A 933 -27.40 -13.69 12.60
CA GLY A 933 -27.15 -13.43 14.01
C GLY A 933 -25.80 -13.96 14.49
N VAL A 934 -25.43 -13.59 15.70
CA VAL A 934 -24.09 -13.87 16.24
C VAL A 934 -23.88 -15.35 16.57
N ARG A 935 -24.97 -16.11 16.68
CA ARG A 935 -24.97 -17.56 16.85
C ARG A 935 -24.17 -18.31 15.76
N ASP A 936 -24.18 -17.81 14.52
CA ASP A 936 -23.36 -18.40 13.42
C ASP A 936 -21.86 -18.16 13.64
N ALA A 937 -21.47 -17.03 14.23
CA ALA A 937 -20.07 -16.80 14.59
C ALA A 937 -19.63 -17.71 15.73
N VAL A 938 -20.48 -17.87 16.75
CA VAL A 938 -20.22 -18.77 17.90
C VAL A 938 -20.03 -20.21 17.46
N SER A 939 -20.93 -20.74 16.62
CA SER A 939 -20.86 -22.14 16.18
C SER A 939 -19.55 -22.44 15.45
N ARG A 940 -19.09 -21.52 14.60
CA ARG A 940 -17.86 -21.66 13.82
C ARG A 940 -16.60 -21.52 14.69
N LEU A 941 -16.60 -20.60 15.64
CA LEU A 941 -15.48 -20.44 16.59
C LEU A 941 -15.30 -21.67 17.48
N THR A 942 -16.40 -22.35 17.83
CA THR A 942 -16.32 -23.56 18.66
C THR A 942 -16.10 -24.86 17.89
N PHE A 943 -16.09 -24.82 16.56
CA PHE A 943 -16.14 -26.03 15.72
C PHE A 943 -15.03 -27.05 16.04
N ASN A 944 -13.80 -26.58 16.30
CA ASN A 944 -12.65 -27.42 16.60
C ASN A 944 -12.39 -27.63 18.12
N VAL A 945 -13.19 -27.00 19.00
CA VAL A 945 -12.96 -27.04 20.45
C VAL A 945 -13.62 -28.28 21.04
N LYS A 946 -12.81 -29.27 21.44
CA LYS A 946 -13.29 -30.58 21.93
C LYS A 946 -13.82 -30.55 23.36
N HIS A 947 -13.27 -29.69 24.23
CA HIS A 947 -13.60 -29.67 25.66
C HIS A 947 -14.28 -28.36 26.05
N ILE A 948 -15.61 -28.35 26.06
CA ILE A 948 -16.44 -27.20 26.46
C ILE A 948 -17.13 -27.51 27.78
N HIS A 949 -16.82 -26.73 28.82
CA HIS A 949 -17.32 -26.89 30.19
C HIS A 949 -18.32 -25.78 30.50
N LEU A 950 -19.61 -26.08 30.35
CA LEU A 950 -20.72 -25.17 30.66
C LEU A 950 -21.16 -25.30 32.12
N SER A 951 -21.73 -24.25 32.69
CA SER A 951 -22.11 -24.18 34.11
C SER A 951 -20.94 -24.43 35.07
N SER A 952 -19.72 -24.09 34.64
CA SER A 952 -18.47 -24.30 35.38
C SER A 952 -17.96 -22.98 35.93
N ARG A 953 -18.53 -22.55 37.07
CA ARG A 953 -18.07 -21.33 37.75
C ARG A 953 -16.74 -21.63 38.46
N ILE A 954 -15.67 -20.99 38.00
CA ILE A 954 -14.35 -21.10 38.64
C ILE A 954 -14.38 -20.37 40.00
N VAL A 955 -13.89 -21.04 41.03
CA VAL A 955 -13.81 -20.53 42.40
C VAL A 955 -12.37 -20.32 42.87
N GLY A 956 -11.40 -21.01 42.27
CA GLY A 956 -10.00 -20.91 42.63
C GLY A 956 -9.07 -21.46 41.55
N ILE A 957 -7.84 -20.95 41.56
CA ILE A 957 -6.73 -21.43 40.73
C ILE A 957 -5.52 -21.60 41.63
N HIS A 958 -4.83 -22.73 41.48
CA HIS A 958 -3.72 -23.13 42.33
C HIS A 958 -2.59 -23.74 41.50
N ALA A 959 -1.34 -23.60 41.95
CA ALA A 959 -0.25 -24.42 41.44
C ALA A 959 -0.61 -25.91 41.63
N ASP A 960 -0.34 -26.74 40.62
CA ASP A 960 -0.66 -28.17 40.75
C ASP A 960 0.24 -28.79 41.84
N PRO A 961 -0.33 -29.58 42.78
CA PRO A 961 0.43 -30.18 43.86
C PRO A 961 1.47 -31.20 43.38
N ASN A 962 1.30 -31.76 42.17
CA ASN A 962 2.17 -32.81 41.65
C ASN A 962 3.23 -32.29 40.66
N ASP A 963 2.95 -31.20 39.94
CA ASP A 963 3.88 -30.62 38.97
C ASP A 963 3.86 -29.09 38.99
N PRO A 964 4.94 -28.43 39.44
CA PRO A 964 5.01 -26.97 39.54
C PRO A 964 4.90 -26.24 38.19
N ARG A 965 5.05 -26.94 37.06
CA ARG A 965 4.97 -26.39 35.69
C ARG A 965 3.54 -26.19 35.20
N VAL A 966 2.56 -26.74 35.92
CA VAL A 966 1.14 -26.69 35.53
C VAL A 966 0.27 -26.15 36.65
N ALA A 967 -0.90 -25.65 36.28
CA ALA A 967 -1.92 -25.14 37.19
C ALA A 967 -3.16 -26.03 37.23
N SER A 968 -3.88 -25.94 38.34
CA SER A 968 -5.18 -26.57 38.57
C SER A 968 -6.28 -25.51 38.69
N ILE A 969 -7.45 -25.80 38.12
CA ILE A 969 -8.65 -24.95 38.17
C ILE A 969 -9.73 -25.65 39.00
N GLU A 970 -10.24 -24.97 40.03
CA GLU A 970 -11.34 -25.44 40.85
C GLU A 970 -12.67 -24.80 40.40
N CYS A 971 -13.64 -25.65 40.05
CA CYS A 971 -14.97 -25.25 39.58
C CYS A 971 -16.03 -25.63 40.61
N ALA A 972 -16.96 -24.73 40.90
CA ALA A 972 -18.17 -25.04 41.65
C ALA A 972 -19.12 -25.90 40.80
N THR A 973 -19.58 -27.02 41.36
CA THR A 973 -20.57 -27.92 40.77
C THR A 973 -21.82 -28.00 41.66
N LYS A 974 -22.89 -28.62 41.16
CA LYS A 974 -24.11 -28.83 41.95
C LYS A 974 -23.91 -29.70 43.21
N THR A 975 -22.83 -30.48 43.27
CA THR A 975 -22.56 -31.48 44.33
C THR A 975 -21.30 -31.21 45.15
N GLY A 976 -20.62 -30.07 44.95
CA GLY A 976 -19.34 -29.74 45.61
C GLY A 976 -18.41 -28.98 44.66
N THR A 977 -17.10 -29.12 44.83
CA THR A 977 -16.09 -28.58 43.90
C THR A 977 -15.47 -29.68 43.04
N ALA A 978 -15.17 -29.36 41.78
CA ALA A 978 -14.48 -30.24 40.84
C ALA A 978 -13.19 -29.58 40.39
N THR A 979 -12.08 -30.31 40.49
CA THR A 979 -10.75 -29.79 40.15
C THR A 979 -10.27 -30.35 38.82
N HIS A 980 -9.85 -29.47 37.91
CA HIS A 980 -9.25 -29.82 36.64
C HIS A 980 -7.74 -29.56 36.71
N HIS A 981 -6.95 -30.61 36.58
CA HIS A 981 -5.49 -30.59 36.73
C HIS A 981 -4.75 -30.44 35.38
N GLY A 982 -3.50 -30.00 35.45
CA GLY A 982 -2.52 -30.14 34.38
C GLY A 982 -2.49 -29.05 33.29
N PHE A 983 -2.90 -27.81 33.57
CA PHE A 983 -2.87 -26.73 32.58
C PHE A 983 -1.51 -26.05 32.50
N HIS A 984 -0.90 -26.06 31.30
CA HIS A 984 0.36 -25.37 31.00
C HIS A 984 0.15 -23.87 30.82
N HIS A 985 -1.03 -23.48 30.36
CA HIS A 985 -1.43 -22.09 30.23
C HIS A 985 -2.88 -21.86 30.67
N ILE A 986 -3.13 -20.70 31.27
CA ILE A 986 -4.47 -20.21 31.60
C ILE A 986 -4.66 -18.86 30.92
N VAL A 987 -5.69 -18.77 30.07
CA VAL A 987 -6.12 -17.56 29.38
C VAL A 987 -7.39 -17.04 30.05
N PHE A 988 -7.29 -15.87 30.68
CA PHE A 988 -8.45 -15.17 31.23
C PHE A 988 -9.07 -14.28 30.16
N ALA A 989 -10.16 -14.76 29.57
CA ALA A 989 -10.99 -14.04 28.60
C ALA A 989 -12.30 -13.54 29.22
N THR A 990 -12.19 -13.02 30.45
CA THR A 990 -13.29 -12.47 31.24
C THR A 990 -12.99 -11.04 31.67
N GLN A 991 -13.96 -10.38 32.30
CA GLN A 991 -13.83 -9.00 32.77
C GLN A 991 -12.68 -8.87 33.78
N ALA A 992 -11.85 -7.83 33.65
CA ALA A 992 -10.67 -7.58 34.47
C ALA A 992 -10.97 -7.62 35.99
N ASN A 993 -12.07 -6.99 36.40
CA ASN A 993 -12.53 -6.96 37.81
C ASN A 993 -12.92 -8.33 38.38
N ARG A 994 -13.05 -9.38 37.56
CA ARG A 994 -13.30 -10.76 38.00
C ARG A 994 -12.02 -11.59 38.09
N VAL A 995 -10.94 -11.15 37.46
CA VAL A 995 -9.67 -11.89 37.39
C VAL A 995 -8.84 -11.68 38.65
N GLY A 996 -8.82 -10.48 39.23
CA GLY A 996 -8.05 -10.16 40.44
C GLY A 996 -8.20 -11.16 41.60
N PRO A 997 -9.43 -11.53 42.01
CA PRO A 997 -9.63 -12.55 43.06
C PRO A 997 -9.12 -13.95 42.69
N LEU A 998 -9.23 -14.34 41.41
CA LEU A 998 -8.74 -15.64 40.93
C LEU A 998 -7.21 -15.69 40.86
N LEU A 999 -6.57 -14.58 40.48
CA LEU A 999 -5.12 -14.46 40.55
C LEU A 999 -4.62 -14.37 41.98
N SER A 1000 -5.39 -13.78 42.89
CA SER A 1000 -5.06 -13.72 44.32
C SER A 1000 -5.00 -15.13 44.93
N SER A 1001 -5.93 -16.04 44.56
CA SER A 1001 -5.87 -17.43 45.00
C SER A 1001 -4.64 -18.16 44.46
N TYR A 1002 -4.24 -17.86 43.21
CA TYR A 1002 -3.05 -18.43 42.59
C TYR A 1002 -1.77 -17.90 43.25
N ALA A 1003 -1.66 -16.58 43.46
CA ALA A 1003 -0.53 -15.94 44.15
C ALA A 1003 -0.37 -16.46 45.59
N ALA A 1004 -1.47 -16.74 46.29
CA ALA A 1004 -1.44 -17.34 47.62
C ALA A 1004 -0.88 -18.77 47.63
N SER A 1005 -1.03 -19.51 46.53
CA SER A 1005 -0.46 -20.86 46.36
C SER A 1005 1.04 -20.86 45.99
N LEU A 1006 1.59 -19.70 45.62
CA LEU A 1006 3.00 -19.56 45.23
C LEU A 1006 3.88 -19.14 46.42
N PRO A 1007 5.17 -19.54 46.44
CA PRO A 1007 6.12 -19.13 47.48
C PRO A 1007 6.21 -17.59 47.60
N PRO A 1008 6.27 -17.02 48.82
CA PRO A 1008 6.23 -15.57 49.05
C PRO A 1008 7.27 -14.76 48.29
N GLU A 1009 8.49 -15.29 48.13
CA GLU A 1009 9.60 -14.58 47.46
C GLU A 1009 9.79 -14.99 45.99
N SER A 1010 8.87 -15.78 45.41
CA SER A 1010 9.03 -16.22 44.02
C SER A 1010 8.80 -15.10 43.00
N GLN A 1011 9.59 -15.07 41.92
CA GLN A 1011 9.42 -14.11 40.82
C GLN A 1011 8.03 -14.22 40.17
N ALA A 1012 7.52 -15.45 40.01
CA ALA A 1012 6.17 -15.71 39.51
C ALA A 1012 5.07 -15.03 40.35
N ARG A 1013 5.23 -15.01 41.69
CA ARG A 1013 4.27 -14.30 42.56
C ARG A 1013 4.33 -12.79 42.36
N HIS A 1014 5.52 -12.21 42.19
CA HIS A 1014 5.68 -10.79 41.90
C HIS A 1014 5.04 -10.42 40.55
N ALA A 1015 5.26 -11.22 39.51
CA ALA A 1015 4.65 -11.02 38.19
C ALA A 1015 3.11 -11.09 38.22
N VAL A 1016 2.55 -12.07 38.95
CA VAL A 1016 1.08 -12.18 39.12
C VAL A 1016 0.51 -11.02 39.95
N MET A 1017 1.22 -10.55 40.98
CA MET A 1017 0.80 -9.36 41.74
C MET A 1017 0.83 -8.09 40.89
N ALA A 1018 1.81 -7.94 39.99
CA ALA A 1018 1.83 -6.84 39.03
C ALA A 1018 0.65 -6.88 38.05
N GLN A 1019 0.24 -8.08 37.60
CA GLN A 1019 -1.00 -8.25 36.84
C GLN A 1019 -2.23 -7.80 37.63
N ILE A 1020 -2.34 -8.16 38.92
CA ILE A 1020 -3.47 -7.74 39.78
C ILE A 1020 -3.53 -6.22 39.87
N ASN A 1021 -2.41 -5.57 40.20
CA ASN A 1021 -2.35 -4.11 40.31
C ASN A 1021 -2.74 -3.42 38.99
N CYS A 1022 -2.32 -3.96 37.85
CA CYS A 1022 -2.72 -3.46 36.53
C CYS A 1022 -4.24 -3.59 36.30
N LEU A 1023 -4.84 -4.72 36.69
CA LEU A 1023 -6.27 -4.99 36.50
C LEU A 1023 -7.17 -4.11 37.37
N ASP A 1024 -6.70 -3.65 38.54
CA ASP A 1024 -7.46 -2.81 39.46
C ASP A 1024 -7.74 -1.39 38.91
N GLU A 1025 -6.95 -0.93 37.94
CA GLU A 1025 -7.15 0.35 37.25
C GLU A 1025 -8.32 0.32 36.24
N PHE A 1026 -8.82 -0.86 35.87
CA PHE A 1026 -9.91 -1.00 34.91
C PHE A 1026 -11.29 -1.00 35.58
N HIS A 1027 -12.02 0.11 35.44
CA HIS A 1027 -13.37 0.25 35.98
C HIS A 1027 -14.46 -0.30 35.05
N TYR A 1028 -15.55 -0.78 35.65
CA TYR A 1028 -16.69 -1.35 34.94
C TYR A 1028 -17.99 -0.65 35.33
N ILE A 1029 -18.84 -0.39 34.33
CA ILE A 1029 -20.16 0.20 34.51
C ILE A 1029 -21.25 -0.76 34.06
N ARG A 1030 -22.40 -0.70 34.74
CA ARG A 1030 -23.60 -1.48 34.38
C ARG A 1030 -24.29 -0.84 33.17
N THR A 1031 -24.72 -1.69 32.23
CA THR A 1031 -25.53 -1.32 31.06
C THR A 1031 -26.79 -2.19 31.03
N ILE A 1032 -27.92 -1.59 30.69
CA ILE A 1032 -29.21 -2.28 30.56
C ILE A 1032 -29.66 -2.21 29.11
N VAL A 1033 -30.10 -3.34 28.54
CA VAL A 1033 -30.68 -3.40 27.19
C VAL A 1033 -32.04 -4.06 27.27
N ILE A 1034 -33.06 -3.41 26.73
CA ILE A 1034 -34.45 -3.88 26.76
C ILE A 1034 -34.95 -4.01 25.32
N ASN A 1035 -35.39 -5.20 24.94
CA ASN A 1035 -36.19 -5.37 23.73
C ASN A 1035 -37.67 -5.21 24.10
N HIS A 1036 -38.43 -4.40 23.35
CA HIS A 1036 -39.82 -4.10 23.66
C HIS A 1036 -40.63 -3.72 22.41
N THR A 1037 -41.95 -3.62 22.57
CA THR A 1037 -42.89 -3.12 21.55
C THR A 1037 -43.50 -1.75 21.91
N ASP A 1038 -43.03 -1.14 23.00
CA ASP A 1038 -43.46 0.18 23.47
C ASP A 1038 -43.02 1.30 22.49
N ASP A 1039 -44.00 1.93 21.83
CA ASP A 1039 -43.82 3.03 20.88
C ASP A 1039 -44.19 4.41 21.45
N SER A 1040 -44.24 4.53 22.78
CA SER A 1040 -44.55 5.76 23.50
C SER A 1040 -43.64 6.93 23.11
N SER A 1041 -44.20 8.14 23.14
CA SER A 1041 -43.50 9.40 22.82
C SER A 1041 -42.36 9.76 23.77
N ASP A 1042 -42.20 8.99 24.86
CA ASP A 1042 -41.15 9.21 25.85
C ASP A 1042 -39.86 8.43 25.50
N LEU A 1043 -39.98 7.35 24.71
CA LEU A 1043 -38.86 6.51 24.28
C LEU A 1043 -38.34 6.87 22.88
N ILE A 1044 -39.22 7.35 21.99
CA ILE A 1044 -38.91 7.63 20.59
C ILE A 1044 -39.55 8.95 20.12
N PRO A 1045 -38.96 9.67 19.14
CA PRO A 1045 -39.57 10.89 18.60
C PRO A 1045 -41.06 10.72 18.23
N PRO A 1046 -41.95 11.62 18.70
CA PRO A 1046 -43.39 11.51 18.44
C PRO A 1046 -43.72 11.73 16.96
N ASP A 1047 -43.00 12.63 16.27
CA ASP A 1047 -43.16 12.84 14.84
C ASP A 1047 -42.40 11.75 14.07
N GLN A 1048 -43.12 11.02 13.22
CA GLN A 1048 -42.55 9.95 12.40
C GLN A 1048 -41.45 10.45 11.44
N ARG A 1049 -41.49 11.73 11.02
CA ARG A 1049 -40.48 12.35 10.16
C ARG A 1049 -39.12 12.48 10.86
N ASP A 1050 -39.09 12.49 12.18
CA ASP A 1050 -37.87 12.65 12.99
C ASP A 1050 -37.29 11.31 13.46
N ARG A 1051 -38.04 10.20 13.33
CA ARG A 1051 -37.59 8.86 13.70
C ARG A 1051 -36.48 8.37 12.76
N ARG A 1052 -35.40 7.84 13.33
CA ARG A 1052 -34.24 7.30 12.61
C ARG A 1052 -33.92 5.88 13.09
N ASP A 1053 -32.97 5.21 12.44
CA ASP A 1053 -32.60 3.83 12.84
C ASP A 1053 -32.17 3.79 14.32
N LEU A 1054 -31.44 4.81 14.76
CA LEU A 1054 -31.01 5.03 16.14
C LEU A 1054 -31.49 6.39 16.64
N ASN A 1055 -32.16 6.41 17.78
CA ASN A 1055 -32.74 7.62 18.37
C ASN A 1055 -32.09 7.84 19.73
N LEU A 1056 -31.24 8.87 19.82
CA LEU A 1056 -30.46 9.23 21.00
C LEU A 1056 -31.20 10.32 21.77
N VAL A 1057 -31.45 10.05 23.04
CA VAL A 1057 -32.23 10.92 23.92
C VAL A 1057 -31.41 11.24 25.16
N THR A 1058 -31.29 12.52 25.48
CA THR A 1058 -30.66 13.00 26.71
C THR A 1058 -31.61 13.81 27.57
N ALA A 1059 -31.43 13.74 28.89
CA ALA A 1059 -32.22 14.51 29.82
C ALA A 1059 -31.75 15.98 29.88
N ALA A 1060 -32.70 16.92 29.87
CA ALA A 1060 -32.40 18.34 30.06
C ALA A 1060 -31.94 18.61 31.50
N SER A 1061 -31.03 19.58 31.71
CA SER A 1061 -30.41 19.88 33.01
C SER A 1061 -31.39 20.21 34.15
N SER A 1062 -32.66 20.52 33.83
CA SER A 1062 -33.72 20.86 34.78
C SER A 1062 -34.65 19.70 35.14
N THR A 1063 -34.42 18.48 34.63
CA THR A 1063 -35.21 17.31 35.04
C THR A 1063 -34.78 16.87 36.43
N PRO A 1064 -35.66 16.95 37.46
CA PRO A 1064 -35.29 16.57 38.82
C PRO A 1064 -34.95 15.08 38.87
N ASP A 1065 -33.77 14.75 39.43
CA ASP A 1065 -33.32 13.38 39.68
C ASP A 1065 -33.98 12.78 40.95
N ALA A 1066 -35.21 13.18 41.25
CA ALA A 1066 -35.74 13.08 42.60
C ALA A 1066 -37.11 12.40 42.64
N SER A 1067 -37.17 11.27 43.35
CA SER A 1067 -38.35 10.62 43.99
C SER A 1067 -39.19 9.58 43.23
N SER A 1068 -38.76 9.04 42.09
CA SER A 1068 -39.46 7.89 41.47
C SER A 1068 -39.05 6.56 42.12
N PRO A 1069 -39.96 5.59 42.35
CA PRO A 1069 -39.63 4.29 42.93
C PRO A 1069 -38.53 3.57 42.11
N TRP A 1070 -37.62 2.88 42.82
CA TRP A 1070 -36.54 2.10 42.22
C TRP A 1070 -37.14 1.10 41.21
N SER A 1071 -36.82 1.30 39.93
CA SER A 1071 -37.14 0.34 38.87
C SER A 1071 -35.85 -0.38 38.47
N PRO A 1072 -35.82 -1.73 38.43
CA PRO A 1072 -34.64 -2.49 38.02
C PRO A 1072 -34.24 -2.27 36.55
N HIS A 1073 -35.13 -1.63 35.77
CA HIS A 1073 -35.05 -1.42 34.34
C HIS A 1073 -34.70 0.03 33.96
N ARG A 1074 -34.24 0.86 34.90
CA ARG A 1074 -33.80 2.24 34.63
C ARG A 1074 -32.34 2.49 35.03
N VAL A 1075 -31.70 3.44 34.34
CA VAL A 1075 -30.40 4.01 34.70
C VAL A 1075 -30.52 5.51 35.05
N SER A 1076 -29.43 6.11 35.52
CA SER A 1076 -29.36 7.55 35.81
C SER A 1076 -29.63 8.39 34.54
N PRO A 1077 -30.28 9.56 34.65
CA PRO A 1077 -30.42 10.53 33.55
C PRO A 1077 -29.10 11.05 32.97
N ALA A 1078 -27.96 10.75 33.60
CA ALA A 1078 -26.63 11.04 33.07
C ALA A 1078 -26.26 10.21 31.82
N TYR A 1079 -26.97 9.10 31.57
CA TYR A 1079 -26.81 8.29 30.37
C TYR A 1079 -27.59 8.84 29.18
N THR A 1080 -27.09 8.60 27.99
CA THR A 1080 -27.89 8.74 26.76
C THR A 1080 -28.71 7.48 26.53
N MET A 1081 -30.03 7.63 26.59
CA MET A 1081 -30.95 6.57 26.20
C MET A 1081 -30.93 6.44 24.68
N THR A 1082 -30.65 5.24 24.18
CA THR A 1082 -30.55 4.99 22.73
C THR A 1082 -31.54 3.91 22.33
N THR A 1083 -32.53 4.29 21.50
CA THR A 1083 -33.57 3.39 21.02
C THR A 1083 -33.37 3.06 19.54
N GLN A 1084 -33.11 1.79 19.26
CA GLN A 1084 -32.98 1.23 17.92
C GLN A 1084 -34.33 0.74 17.40
N ILE A 1085 -34.67 1.08 16.16
CA ILE A 1085 -35.82 0.52 15.45
C ILE A 1085 -35.37 -0.75 14.72
N LEU A 1086 -35.92 -1.91 15.09
CA LEU A 1086 -35.56 -3.19 14.47
C LEU A 1086 -36.52 -3.53 13.32
N VAL A 1087 -35.95 -3.91 12.17
CA VAL A 1087 -36.73 -4.31 10.99
C VAL A 1087 -36.78 -5.83 10.92
N PRO A 1088 -37.97 -6.46 10.97
CA PRO A 1088 -38.09 -7.91 10.89
C PRO A 1088 -37.78 -8.44 9.48
N PRO A 1089 -37.37 -9.72 9.35
CA PRO A 1089 -37.23 -10.38 8.06
C PRO A 1089 -38.55 -10.34 7.25
N PRO A 1090 -38.51 -10.29 5.90
CA PRO A 1090 -39.72 -10.21 5.08
C PRO A 1090 -40.76 -11.29 5.37
N ALA A 1091 -40.31 -12.51 5.71
CA ALA A 1091 -41.18 -13.65 6.04
C ALA A 1091 -42.02 -13.42 7.31
N LEU A 1092 -41.51 -12.64 8.28
CA LEU A 1092 -42.14 -12.38 9.57
C LEU A 1092 -42.79 -10.99 9.66
N LYS A 1093 -42.72 -10.21 8.58
CA LYS A 1093 -43.18 -8.81 8.58
C LYS A 1093 -44.69 -8.69 8.80
N ASP A 1094 -45.46 -9.62 8.25
CA ASP A 1094 -46.92 -9.62 8.36
C ASP A 1094 -47.44 -10.37 9.61
N GLU A 1095 -46.59 -11.16 10.27
CA GLU A 1095 -46.94 -11.90 11.49
C GLU A 1095 -46.75 -11.07 12.78
N LEU A 1096 -45.87 -10.06 12.76
CA LEU A 1096 -45.61 -9.20 13.91
C LEU A 1096 -46.65 -8.09 14.01
N ALA A 1097 -47.47 -8.13 15.07
CA ALA A 1097 -48.54 -7.15 15.32
C ALA A 1097 -48.05 -5.73 15.67
N ALA A 1098 -46.78 -5.57 16.06
CA ALA A 1098 -46.20 -4.30 16.47
C ALA A 1098 -44.70 -4.21 16.09
N PRO A 1099 -44.16 -3.00 15.86
CA PRO A 1099 -42.72 -2.81 15.66
C PRO A 1099 -41.93 -3.22 16.91
N VAL A 1100 -40.71 -3.72 16.69
CA VAL A 1100 -39.82 -4.13 17.77
C VAL A 1100 -38.70 -3.10 17.92
N PHE A 1101 -38.44 -2.71 19.16
CA PHE A 1101 -37.40 -1.77 19.53
C PHE A 1101 -36.37 -2.41 20.46
N GLN A 1102 -35.13 -1.95 20.39
CA GLN A 1102 -34.09 -2.26 21.37
C GLN A 1102 -33.60 -0.95 22.00
N THR A 1103 -33.90 -0.75 23.28
CA THR A 1103 -33.48 0.45 24.03
C THR A 1103 -32.33 0.12 24.97
N THR A 1104 -31.23 0.83 24.80
CA THR A 1104 -30.04 0.76 25.65
C THR A 1104 -30.05 1.90 26.65
N ASN A 1105 -29.77 1.58 27.91
CA ASN A 1105 -29.69 2.51 29.04
C ASN A 1105 -30.90 3.46 29.15
N PRO A 1106 -32.13 2.91 29.26
CA PRO A 1106 -33.32 3.74 29.46
C PRO A 1106 -33.29 4.43 30.82
N PHE A 1107 -33.48 5.75 30.85
CA PHE A 1107 -33.76 6.50 32.09
C PHE A 1107 -35.27 6.76 32.27
N VAL A 1108 -36.07 6.45 31.24
CA VAL A 1108 -37.55 6.42 31.26
C VAL A 1108 -38.02 4.96 31.43
N THR A 1109 -39.20 4.72 32.05
CA THR A 1109 -39.74 3.36 32.18
C THR A 1109 -40.28 2.90 30.83
N VAL A 1110 -39.89 1.70 30.42
CA VAL A 1110 -40.59 0.92 29.40
C VAL A 1110 -41.76 0.19 30.06
N HIS A 1111 -42.94 0.21 29.45
CA HIS A 1111 -44.11 -0.48 30.00
C HIS A 1111 -43.90 -2.00 30.13
N ASP A 1112 -44.10 -2.55 31.33
CA ASP A 1112 -43.78 -3.96 31.67
C ASP A 1112 -44.51 -4.98 30.77
N ASP A 1113 -45.74 -4.68 30.34
CA ASP A 1113 -46.53 -5.52 29.41
C ASP A 1113 -46.00 -5.54 27.98
N ARG A 1114 -45.08 -4.62 27.66
CA ARG A 1114 -44.47 -4.45 26.33
C ARG A 1114 -43.03 -4.94 26.27
N ILE A 1115 -42.44 -5.35 27.40
CA ILE A 1115 -41.08 -5.87 27.47
C ILE A 1115 -41.04 -7.30 26.91
N LEU A 1116 -40.15 -7.53 25.95
CA LEU A 1116 -39.86 -8.84 25.37
C LEU A 1116 -38.70 -9.52 26.09
N SER A 1117 -37.67 -8.75 26.45
CA SER A 1117 -36.50 -9.26 27.19
C SER A 1117 -35.67 -8.15 27.80
N VAL A 1118 -34.99 -8.45 28.91
CA VAL A 1118 -34.05 -7.54 29.57
C VAL A 1118 -32.70 -8.22 29.74
N ALA A 1119 -31.63 -7.56 29.28
CA ALA A 1119 -30.25 -7.97 29.52
C ALA A 1119 -29.54 -6.92 30.38
N THR A 1120 -28.77 -7.39 31.37
CA THR A 1120 -27.84 -6.56 32.13
C THR A 1120 -26.42 -6.99 31.80
N LEU A 1121 -25.60 -6.03 31.38
CA LEU A 1121 -24.22 -6.21 30.95
C LEU A 1121 -23.30 -5.30 31.79
N GLU A 1122 -22.02 -5.62 31.86
CA GLU A 1122 -21.01 -4.71 32.40
C GLU A 1122 -19.97 -4.42 31.32
N ARG A 1123 -19.49 -3.19 31.28
CA ARG A 1123 -18.53 -2.74 30.27
C ARG A 1123 -17.36 -2.00 30.89
N ALA A 1124 -16.16 -2.31 30.39
CA ALA A 1124 -14.94 -1.62 30.76
C ALA A 1124 -14.95 -0.17 30.24
N VAL A 1125 -14.47 0.75 31.06
CA VAL A 1125 -14.31 2.15 30.74
C VAL A 1125 -12.82 2.49 30.68
N LEU A 1126 -12.42 3.28 29.67
CA LEU A 1126 -11.05 3.76 29.54
C LEU A 1126 -10.92 5.15 30.18
N THR A 1127 -10.12 5.22 31.24
CA THR A 1127 -9.64 6.46 31.88
C THR A 1127 -8.16 6.68 31.54
N MET A 1128 -7.59 7.83 31.87
CA MET A 1128 -6.14 8.06 31.72
C MET A 1128 -5.30 7.03 32.48
N HIS A 1129 -5.67 6.72 33.74
CA HIS A 1129 -4.99 5.70 34.54
C HIS A 1129 -5.08 4.30 33.92
N ALA A 1130 -6.26 3.91 33.42
CA ALA A 1130 -6.44 2.63 32.73
C ALA A 1130 -5.63 2.56 31.43
N LYS A 1131 -5.50 3.68 30.69
CA LYS A 1131 -4.68 3.78 29.47
C LYS A 1131 -3.18 3.63 29.77
N ASP A 1132 -2.72 4.17 30.89
CA ASP A 1132 -1.33 3.96 31.33
C ASP A 1132 -1.08 2.51 31.76
N ALA A 1133 -2.00 1.92 32.54
CA ALA A 1133 -1.92 0.53 32.97
C ALA A 1133 -1.93 -0.46 31.79
N LEU A 1134 -2.70 -0.16 30.73
CA LEU A 1134 -2.79 -0.95 29.51
C LEU A 1134 -1.43 -1.19 28.83
N ARG A 1135 -0.47 -0.27 28.96
CA ARG A 1135 0.89 -0.43 28.40
C ARG A 1135 1.60 -1.69 28.93
N GLY A 1136 1.25 -2.15 30.13
CA GLY A 1136 1.74 -3.41 30.69
C GLY A 1136 1.15 -4.66 30.02
N LEU A 1137 -0.02 -4.56 29.38
CA LEU A 1137 -0.70 -5.67 28.70
C LEU A 1137 -0.46 -5.66 27.19
N CYS A 1138 -0.28 -4.48 26.59
CA CYS A 1138 -0.10 -4.29 25.16
C CYS A 1138 0.86 -3.11 24.91
N ARG A 1139 1.95 -3.36 24.19
CA ARG A 1139 3.01 -2.37 23.94
C ARG A 1139 3.08 -1.98 22.47
N GLU A 1140 3.11 -0.69 22.23
CA GLU A 1140 3.37 -0.11 20.91
C GLU A 1140 4.84 -0.33 20.54
N THR A 1141 5.10 -0.91 19.37
CA THR A 1141 6.47 -1.16 18.88
C THR A 1141 6.87 -0.18 17.79
N ARG A 1142 5.93 0.19 16.91
CA ARG A 1142 6.20 1.08 15.78
C ARG A 1142 4.97 1.88 15.42
N ARG A 1143 5.12 3.20 15.36
CA ARG A 1143 4.13 4.15 14.87
C ARG A 1143 4.84 5.22 14.07
N ALA A 1144 4.46 5.40 12.81
CA ALA A 1144 4.94 6.56 12.05
C ALA A 1144 4.29 7.84 12.60
N TRP A 1145 5.00 8.98 12.52
CA TRP A 1145 4.51 10.24 13.09
C TRP A 1145 3.17 10.72 12.50
N TRP A 1146 2.79 10.22 11.31
CA TRP A 1146 1.53 10.50 10.62
C TRP A 1146 0.45 9.41 10.80
N GLN A 1147 0.71 8.36 11.58
CA GLN A 1147 -0.25 7.28 11.84
C GLN A 1147 -1.02 7.52 13.14
N SER A 1148 -2.30 7.13 13.16
CA SER A 1148 -3.11 7.08 14.38
C SER A 1148 -2.60 5.98 15.34
N SER A 1149 -2.99 6.03 16.62
CA SER A 1149 -2.55 5.01 17.58
C SER A 1149 -3.07 3.63 17.18
N ALA A 1150 -4.32 3.55 16.74
CA ALA A 1150 -4.93 2.30 16.28
C ALA A 1150 -4.34 1.73 14.98
N GLU A 1151 -3.50 2.47 14.24
CA GLU A 1151 -2.73 1.98 13.08
C GLU A 1151 -1.31 1.52 13.43
N ALA A 1152 -0.88 1.70 14.68
CA ALA A 1152 0.44 1.30 15.13
C ALA A 1152 0.59 -0.23 15.23
N GLU A 1153 1.83 -0.71 15.17
CA GLU A 1153 2.15 -2.10 15.45
C GLU A 1153 2.22 -2.33 16.96
N TYR A 1154 1.51 -3.36 17.43
CA TYR A 1154 1.43 -3.73 18.84
C TYR A 1154 1.94 -5.15 19.07
N ARG A 1155 2.64 -5.34 20.19
CA ARG A 1155 3.01 -6.66 20.73
C ARG A 1155 2.44 -6.85 22.14
N LEU A 1156 2.56 -8.07 22.68
CA LEU A 1156 2.22 -8.37 24.07
C LEU A 1156 3.08 -7.53 25.02
N GLY A 1157 2.45 -6.93 26.02
CA GLY A 1157 3.15 -6.21 27.08
C GLY A 1157 3.84 -7.16 28.06
N ASP A 1158 4.68 -6.59 28.92
CA ASP A 1158 5.57 -7.34 29.81
C ASP A 1158 4.82 -8.14 30.90
N LEU A 1159 3.57 -7.77 31.19
CA LEU A 1159 2.73 -8.50 32.16
C LEU A 1159 2.05 -9.74 31.55
N GLN A 1160 2.18 -10.00 30.26
CA GLN A 1160 1.55 -11.16 29.60
C GLN A 1160 2.44 -12.40 29.66
N GLY A 1161 1.86 -13.55 30.03
CA GLY A 1161 2.59 -14.81 30.16
C GLY A 1161 3.36 -14.93 31.47
N ALA A 1162 2.91 -14.23 32.52
CA ALA A 1162 3.53 -14.22 33.85
C ALA A 1162 3.87 -15.65 34.31
N GLY A 1163 5.13 -15.86 34.68
CA GLY A 1163 5.69 -17.17 35.03
C GLY A 1163 6.37 -17.90 33.88
N ARG A 1164 5.73 -18.04 32.72
CA ARG A 1164 6.21 -18.89 31.60
C ARG A 1164 7.27 -18.21 30.72
N ARG A 1165 7.11 -16.92 30.42
CA ARG A 1165 8.08 -16.18 29.58
C ARG A 1165 9.41 -15.94 30.27
N GLU A 1166 9.44 -16.02 31.60
CA GLU A 1166 10.67 -15.86 32.41
C GLU A 1166 11.34 -17.22 32.72
N SER A 1167 10.58 -18.32 32.76
CA SER A 1167 11.09 -19.67 33.04
C SER A 1167 10.11 -20.76 32.59
N ASP A 1168 10.61 -21.83 31.97
CA ASP A 1168 9.82 -23.03 31.60
C ASP A 1168 9.27 -23.81 32.82
N ALA A 1169 9.64 -23.41 34.04
CA ALA A 1169 9.31 -24.10 35.27
C ALA A 1169 7.88 -23.81 35.80
N ARG A 1170 7.09 -22.95 35.14
CA ARG A 1170 5.78 -22.47 35.63
C ARG A 1170 4.72 -22.38 34.52
N PRO A 1171 3.42 -22.39 34.86
CA PRO A 1171 2.36 -22.21 33.88
C PRO A 1171 2.25 -20.74 33.44
N GLY A 1172 1.86 -20.52 32.18
CA GLY A 1172 1.71 -19.17 31.63
C GLY A 1172 0.33 -18.58 31.92
N ILE A 1173 0.31 -17.39 32.52
CA ILE A 1173 -0.92 -16.65 32.82
C ILE A 1173 -1.12 -15.50 31.83
N TRP A 1174 -2.23 -15.53 31.10
CA TRP A 1174 -2.52 -14.61 30.00
C TRP A 1174 -3.85 -13.88 30.18
N LEU A 1175 -3.90 -12.61 29.80
CA LEU A 1175 -5.06 -11.73 29.94
C LEU A 1175 -5.58 -11.33 28.55
N CYS A 1176 -6.87 -11.53 28.30
CA CYS A 1176 -7.48 -11.33 27.00
C CYS A 1176 -8.86 -10.66 27.14
N GLY A 1177 -9.17 -9.69 26.29
CA GLY A 1177 -10.43 -8.96 26.35
C GLY A 1177 -10.36 -7.60 25.68
N SER A 1178 -11.51 -6.92 25.56
CA SER A 1178 -11.58 -5.59 24.96
C SER A 1178 -10.77 -4.54 25.72
N TYR A 1179 -10.46 -4.78 26.99
CA TYR A 1179 -9.65 -3.90 27.84
C TYR A 1179 -8.14 -4.13 27.69
N ALA A 1180 -7.71 -5.17 26.96
CA ALA A 1180 -6.31 -5.56 26.82
C ALA A 1180 -5.71 -5.13 25.47
N HIS A 1181 -6.30 -4.11 24.83
CA HIS A 1181 -5.81 -3.49 23.61
C HIS A 1181 -6.18 -2.00 23.59
N VAL A 1182 -5.46 -1.19 22.81
CA VAL A 1182 -5.66 0.26 22.70
C VAL A 1182 -6.99 0.62 22.03
N GLY A 1183 -7.44 1.87 22.20
CA GLY A 1183 -8.70 2.36 21.67
C GLY A 1183 -9.87 2.19 22.64
N ILE A 1184 -11.06 2.56 22.16
CA ILE A 1184 -12.31 2.36 22.89
C ILE A 1184 -12.54 0.85 23.09
N PRO A 1185 -12.78 0.36 24.33
CA PRO A 1185 -13.03 -1.05 24.62
C PRO A 1185 -14.24 -1.62 23.88
N LEU A 1186 -13.97 -2.19 22.70
CA LEU A 1186 -14.94 -2.69 21.71
C LEU A 1186 -14.50 -4.08 21.18
N LEU A 1187 -15.27 -4.63 20.23
CA LEU A 1187 -15.05 -5.98 19.69
C LEU A 1187 -13.68 -6.19 19.04
N GLU A 1188 -13.07 -5.14 18.47
CA GLU A 1188 -11.75 -5.22 17.84
C GLU A 1188 -10.68 -5.64 18.86
N GLY A 1189 -10.65 -4.99 20.02
CA GLY A 1189 -9.71 -5.31 21.10
C GLY A 1189 -9.84 -6.75 21.60
N CYS A 1190 -11.05 -7.34 21.55
CA CYS A 1190 -11.23 -8.77 21.86
C CYS A 1190 -10.50 -9.69 20.88
N VAL A 1191 -10.53 -9.38 19.58
CA VAL A 1191 -9.92 -10.21 18.54
C VAL A 1191 -8.40 -10.03 18.54
N VAL A 1192 -7.93 -8.79 18.67
CA VAL A 1192 -6.50 -8.46 18.70
C VAL A 1192 -5.82 -9.05 19.92
N SER A 1193 -6.39 -8.87 21.12
CA SER A 1193 -5.81 -9.46 22.34
C SER A 1193 -5.79 -10.98 22.31
N ALA A 1194 -6.82 -11.63 21.75
CA ALA A 1194 -6.87 -13.08 21.59
C ALA A 1194 -5.77 -13.60 20.66
N ARG A 1195 -5.56 -12.92 19.52
CA ARG A 1195 -4.47 -13.21 18.59
C ARG A 1195 -3.11 -13.06 19.26
N ASN A 1196 -2.90 -11.95 19.97
CA ASN A 1196 -1.62 -11.68 20.62
C ASN A 1196 -1.31 -12.73 21.70
N VAL A 1197 -2.30 -13.12 22.51
CA VAL A 1197 -2.13 -14.20 23.50
C VAL A 1197 -1.82 -15.54 22.84
N TYR A 1198 -2.49 -15.88 21.72
CA TYR A 1198 -2.16 -17.08 20.95
C TYR A 1198 -0.70 -17.06 20.48
N LEU A 1199 -0.22 -15.95 19.91
CA LEU A 1199 1.17 -15.80 19.47
C LEU A 1199 2.15 -15.96 20.64
N GLY A 1200 1.87 -15.35 21.80
CA GLY A 1200 2.70 -15.50 23.00
C GLY A 1200 2.75 -16.92 23.55
N ILE A 1201 1.64 -17.66 23.46
CA ILE A 1201 1.59 -19.08 23.82
C ILE A 1201 2.42 -19.92 22.84
N CYS A 1202 2.32 -19.66 21.54
CA CYS A 1202 3.15 -20.36 20.54
C CYS A 1202 4.65 -20.08 20.77
N GLU A 1203 5.02 -18.82 20.98
CA GLU A 1203 6.40 -18.42 21.30
C GLU A 1203 6.91 -19.15 22.55
N SER A 1204 6.11 -19.17 23.63
CA SER A 1204 6.45 -19.85 24.89
C SER A 1204 6.55 -21.38 24.80
N GLU A 1205 6.06 -21.97 23.70
CA GLU A 1205 6.10 -23.41 23.45
C GLU A 1205 7.06 -23.80 22.33
N GLY A 1206 7.86 -22.83 21.83
CA GLY A 1206 8.84 -23.04 20.76
C GLY A 1206 8.20 -23.25 19.38
N ILE A 1207 6.93 -22.87 19.20
CA ILE A 1207 6.18 -23.06 17.96
C ILE A 1207 6.21 -21.77 17.15
N ARG A 1208 6.69 -21.84 15.91
CA ARG A 1208 6.49 -20.74 14.96
C ARG A 1208 5.00 -20.73 14.57
N PRO A 1209 4.22 -19.69 14.95
CA PRO A 1209 2.78 -19.68 14.69
C PRO A 1209 2.53 -19.70 13.19
N ALA A 1210 1.59 -20.54 12.75
CA ALA A 1210 1.18 -20.56 11.35
C ALA A 1210 0.80 -19.15 10.88
N SER A 1211 1.31 -18.75 9.72
CA SER A 1211 0.95 -17.51 9.01
C SER A 1211 -0.55 -17.39 8.70
N ALA A 1212 -1.35 -18.44 8.97
CA ALA A 1212 -2.82 -18.41 8.91
C ALA A 1212 -3.50 -17.59 10.02
N SER A 1213 -2.75 -17.09 11.01
CA SER A 1213 -3.28 -16.26 12.12
C SER A 1213 -3.24 -14.75 11.83
N HIS A 1214 -3.26 -14.34 10.56
CA HIS A 1214 -3.14 -12.95 10.11
C HIS A 1214 -4.47 -12.18 10.02
N PHE A 1215 -5.58 -12.67 10.60
CA PHE A 1215 -6.74 -11.78 10.73
C PHE A 1215 -6.45 -10.64 11.66
#